data_AF-A0A232F986-F1
#
_entry.id   AF-A0A232F986-F1
#
_cell.length_a   1.000
_cell.length_b   1.000
_cell.length_c   1.000
_cell.angle_alpha   90.00
_cell.angle_beta   90.00
_cell.angle_gamma   90.00
#
_symmetry.space_group_name_H-M   'P 1'
#
loop_
_entity.id
_entity.type
_entity.pdbx_description
1 polymer ?
#
loop_
_entity_poly.entity_id
_entity_poly.type
_entity_poly.pdbx_seq_one_letter_code
_entity_poly.pdbx_strand_id
1 'polypeptide(L)'
;MYSRVVCSSLLLLRIVSFAHAQCSVPTNVALHQRSPVFLGFDNFFKYPNAKSTKVLSFDWYEDRLLYCPGGILGMTITGQPDVSLNPVDSDPYLLPPVVRCLAGDKFILQTENGYEQKVTLDQFKCSEYPVAISYYHFEGNSPKQCSNVNGNIGVIVNLGFVIDAPAEKSLAVIQVCYEDARATTIWSHHILSPAATGRVVFKTSKNEPIRWDFKPGHVFEGLKMKNVYKACEEAEAFGRLLKGPVMEQLEFKDYYGNPITDERLLQPSQIEELNGELKVAVERYIYWNTTNHADNTMLVKGHLAPRADFFYLVEERSTFFFSNALPMWHTINGGHWVEMEKWLRELANKKECFLDVWTGGLRTMKIHGKLVNLGQRFTDRNMGPSASVIPVVPVPEILFKIVRCQALNEAIVFLTINDPLLELDGMDAEEPIHCIKDYQLCRQLKAHWYLPDNTRRGFTYCCEYHDFISHPLAQEISIPIEHMPEAKCTIDLNKDVTASSPLFLSIGSLEPIYPERSSPQLLTFNSGQKHLLYCPGGQITRFDHTTNSSTELSKCLDGKSFSSVPYHNLEYSFDQVACSKNPSPVTRSNSRHKCSSDGVLVEIGYQVKDSGFQRTIQVCHSRNLATTSWAHSTIRGAIGGSKVFRDAGAPTFSKGQFFENVVMNKVYPRNHQVATFANIFNQDKSLVERYLPSTGLSKNYLVRGHLVARADQLYYAEQYSTYSYLNVLPMWQSVNNGNWKSVESTVRRTASVIGDLEVYTGGLGILQLSGKEIYLSHDRHDSSKLLVPVPKLLFKLAYSPTLHQALVFVTVNNPYLTDSDIRSNDLRICRQEHQSCRSTQFDKTNEGFTYCCLHEDFVSSDAAKLLNLPLTLRNVAPLRLY
;
A
#
# COMPACT_ATOMS: atom_id res chain seq x y z
N MET A 1 21.99 0.93 -49.58
CA MET A 1 21.96 1.09 -48.11
C MET A 1 20.93 2.12 -47.60
N TYR A 2 20.20 2.85 -48.45
CA TYR A 2 19.20 3.84 -48.01
C TYR A 2 17.76 3.31 -47.78
N SER A 3 17.47 2.04 -48.07
CA SER A 3 16.09 1.50 -48.02
C SER A 3 15.74 0.78 -46.70
N ARG A 4 16.73 0.38 -45.88
CA ARG A 4 16.47 -0.32 -44.60
C ARG A 4 16.24 0.62 -43.41
N VAL A 5 16.72 1.87 -43.46
CA VAL A 5 16.59 2.83 -42.35
C VAL A 5 15.21 3.50 -42.33
N VAL A 6 14.56 3.66 -43.48
CA VAL A 6 13.21 4.26 -43.56
C VAL A 6 12.13 3.30 -43.09
N CYS A 7 12.29 1.99 -43.34
CA CYS A 7 11.31 0.98 -42.94
C CYS A 7 11.29 0.73 -41.42
N SER A 8 12.45 0.72 -40.76
CA SER A 8 12.52 0.59 -39.29
C SER A 8 12.06 1.84 -38.55
N SER A 9 12.24 3.03 -39.13
CA SER A 9 11.77 4.29 -38.55
C SER A 9 10.23 4.45 -38.67
N LEU A 10 9.64 4.01 -39.78
CA LEU A 10 8.18 3.95 -39.95
C LEU A 10 7.52 2.85 -39.12
N LEU A 11 8.23 1.75 -38.83
CA LEU A 11 7.72 0.70 -37.94
C LEU A 11 7.74 1.17 -36.48
N LEU A 12 8.78 1.88 -36.03
CA LEU A 12 8.83 2.49 -34.69
C LEU A 12 7.81 3.64 -34.53
N LEU A 13 7.61 4.48 -35.55
CA LEU A 13 6.54 5.50 -35.53
C LEU A 13 5.14 4.87 -35.57
N ARG A 14 4.93 3.75 -36.28
CA ARG A 14 3.65 3.03 -36.21
C ARG A 14 3.44 2.33 -34.88
N ILE A 15 4.46 1.71 -34.29
CA ILE A 15 4.36 1.07 -32.96
C ILE A 15 4.09 2.11 -31.86
N VAL A 16 4.60 3.34 -31.99
CA VAL A 16 4.27 4.45 -31.08
C VAL A 16 2.86 5.02 -31.33
N SER A 17 2.35 4.95 -32.58
CA SER A 17 0.97 5.33 -32.90
C SER A 17 -0.09 4.25 -32.55
N PHE A 18 0.29 2.98 -32.46
CA PHE A 18 -0.60 1.89 -32.04
C PHE A 18 -0.81 1.82 -30.52
N ALA A 19 0.01 2.54 -29.74
CA ALA A 19 -0.08 2.59 -28.28
C ALA A 19 -1.30 3.37 -27.73
N HIS A 20 -2.23 3.85 -28.58
CA HIS A 20 -3.33 4.73 -28.17
C HIS A 20 -4.72 4.36 -28.72
N ALA A 21 -4.88 3.20 -29.37
CA ALA A 21 -6.18 2.78 -29.89
C ALA A 21 -7.06 2.16 -28.78
N GLN A 22 -7.58 2.99 -27.88
CA GLN A 22 -8.55 2.56 -26.85
C GLN A 22 -9.99 2.72 -27.34
N CYS A 23 -10.89 1.85 -26.85
CA CYS A 23 -12.32 2.07 -27.00
C CYS A 23 -12.83 2.86 -25.80
N SER A 24 -13.77 3.77 -26.02
CA SER A 24 -14.34 4.62 -24.99
C SER A 24 -15.79 4.90 -25.33
N VAL A 25 -16.69 4.38 -24.50
CA VAL A 25 -18.13 4.52 -24.68
C VAL A 25 -18.71 5.27 -23.48
N PRO A 26 -19.57 6.28 -23.68
CA PRO A 26 -20.26 6.94 -22.57
C PRO A 26 -21.02 5.92 -21.71
N THR A 27 -20.84 5.97 -20.40
CA THR A 27 -21.42 5.00 -19.47
C THR A 27 -22.95 4.94 -19.57
N ASN A 28 -23.62 6.08 -19.77
CA ASN A 28 -25.07 6.16 -19.94
C ASN A 28 -25.60 5.58 -21.26
N VAL A 29 -24.71 5.37 -22.23
CA VAL A 29 -25.00 4.72 -23.51
C VAL A 29 -24.76 3.22 -23.39
N ALA A 30 -23.61 2.82 -22.83
CA ALA A 30 -23.26 1.41 -22.63
C ALA A 30 -24.13 0.73 -21.57
N LEU A 31 -24.61 1.48 -20.57
CA LEU A 31 -25.37 0.97 -19.42
C LEU A 31 -26.73 1.68 -19.30
N HIS A 32 -27.79 0.94 -19.61
CA HIS A 32 -29.20 1.26 -19.46
C HIS A 32 -29.91 0.11 -18.71
N GLN A 33 -31.21 0.26 -18.42
CA GLN A 33 -31.99 -0.68 -17.59
C GLN A 33 -32.08 -2.13 -18.10
N ARG A 34 -31.67 -2.37 -19.34
CA ARG A 34 -31.67 -3.66 -20.03
C ARG A 34 -30.36 -3.88 -20.79
N SER A 35 -29.27 -3.23 -20.37
CA SER A 35 -27.97 -3.50 -20.99
C SER A 35 -27.44 -4.84 -20.52
N PRO A 36 -26.67 -5.54 -21.36
CA PRO A 36 -25.86 -6.65 -20.87
C PRO A 36 -24.81 -6.15 -19.88
N VAL A 37 -24.29 -7.07 -19.08
CA VAL A 37 -23.08 -6.86 -18.29
C VAL A 37 -21.85 -7.29 -19.10
N PHE A 38 -20.73 -6.62 -18.84
CA PHE A 38 -19.45 -6.87 -19.49
C PHE A 38 -18.52 -7.56 -18.51
N LEU A 39 -18.22 -8.83 -18.74
CA LEU A 39 -17.40 -9.64 -17.85
C LEU A 39 -16.05 -9.99 -18.50
N GLY A 40 -15.01 -10.06 -17.69
CA GLY A 40 -13.78 -10.76 -18.04
C GLY A 40 -13.98 -12.28 -18.04
N PHE A 41 -12.99 -13.02 -18.56
CA PHE A 41 -12.99 -14.49 -18.51
C PHE A 41 -12.83 -15.05 -17.08
N ASP A 42 -12.45 -14.20 -16.13
CA ASP A 42 -12.45 -14.43 -14.69
C ASP A 42 -13.80 -14.10 -14.03
N ASN A 43 -14.83 -13.79 -14.82
CA ASN A 43 -16.14 -13.28 -14.39
C ASN A 43 -16.10 -11.95 -13.65
N PHE A 44 -15.02 -11.17 -13.77
CA PHE A 44 -14.93 -9.85 -13.15
C PHE A 44 -15.61 -8.78 -14.01
N PHE A 45 -16.35 -7.88 -13.37
CA PHE A 45 -17.06 -6.79 -14.07
C PHE A 45 -16.10 -5.73 -14.62
N LYS A 46 -16.43 -5.18 -15.80
CA LYS A 46 -15.72 -4.03 -16.35
C LYS A 46 -16.21 -2.71 -15.74
N TYR A 47 -15.48 -2.16 -14.77
CA TYR A 47 -15.81 -0.82 -14.23
C TYR A 47 -15.12 0.30 -15.02
N PRO A 48 -15.68 1.53 -15.04
CA PRO A 48 -14.97 2.69 -15.56
C PRO A 48 -13.85 3.12 -14.61
N ASN A 49 -12.96 3.99 -15.08
CA ASN A 49 -11.92 4.56 -14.24
C ASN A 49 -12.55 5.41 -13.11
N ALA A 50 -12.05 5.27 -11.88
CA ALA A 50 -12.54 5.99 -10.71
C ALA A 50 -12.53 7.53 -10.87
N LYS A 51 -11.52 8.07 -11.56
CA LYS A 51 -11.40 9.52 -11.84
C LYS A 51 -12.26 9.97 -13.02
N SER A 52 -12.80 9.05 -13.81
CA SER A 52 -13.59 9.33 -15.01
C SER A 52 -14.70 8.29 -15.22
N THR A 53 -15.69 8.28 -14.31
CA THR A 53 -16.79 7.30 -14.32
C THR A 53 -17.82 7.48 -15.44
N LYS A 54 -17.75 8.59 -16.18
CA LYS A 54 -18.65 8.92 -17.31
C LYS A 54 -18.36 8.14 -18.58
N VAL A 55 -17.23 7.43 -18.64
CA VAL A 55 -16.79 6.69 -19.81
C VAL A 55 -16.34 5.30 -19.39
N LEU A 56 -16.83 4.29 -20.09
CA LEU A 56 -16.36 2.92 -20.02
C LEU A 56 -15.25 2.74 -21.07
N SER A 57 -14.01 2.54 -20.61
CA SER A 57 -12.84 2.45 -21.48
C SER A 57 -12.32 1.03 -21.55
N PHE A 58 -12.00 0.56 -22.75
CA PHE A 58 -11.44 -0.76 -23.03
C PHE A 58 -10.08 -0.58 -23.69
N ASP A 59 -9.11 -1.36 -23.26
CA ASP A 59 -7.78 -1.42 -23.85
C ASP A 59 -7.86 -1.99 -25.26
N TRP A 60 -6.87 -1.64 -26.08
CA TRP A 60 -6.78 -2.13 -27.44
C TRP A 60 -6.79 -3.66 -27.44
N TYR A 61 -7.69 -4.26 -28.22
CA TYR A 61 -7.84 -5.72 -28.32
C TYR A 61 -8.29 -6.41 -27.02
N GLU A 62 -8.88 -5.66 -26.09
CA GLU A 62 -9.50 -6.21 -24.88
C GLU A 62 -10.79 -6.96 -25.24
N ASP A 63 -10.87 -8.22 -24.80
CA ASP A 63 -12.03 -9.10 -24.95
C ASP A 63 -12.92 -9.08 -23.70
N ARG A 64 -14.23 -8.99 -23.91
CA ARG A 64 -15.25 -9.06 -22.86
C ARG A 64 -16.44 -9.92 -23.26
N LEU A 65 -16.90 -10.72 -22.32
CA LEU A 65 -18.11 -11.53 -22.43
C LEU A 65 -19.33 -10.64 -22.21
N LEU A 66 -20.34 -10.78 -23.07
CA LEU A 66 -21.64 -10.12 -22.93
C LEU A 66 -22.63 -11.06 -22.28
N TYR A 67 -23.27 -10.60 -21.20
CA TYR A 67 -24.24 -11.43 -20.48
C TYR A 67 -25.53 -10.69 -20.11
N CYS A 68 -26.67 -11.37 -20.22
CA CYS A 68 -28.00 -10.85 -19.85
C CYS A 68 -28.58 -11.61 -18.64
N PRO A 69 -28.53 -11.04 -17.42
CA PRO A 69 -29.00 -11.70 -16.21
C PRO A 69 -30.50 -11.99 -16.22
N GLY A 70 -30.88 -13.24 -16.51
CA GLY A 70 -32.28 -13.69 -16.55
C GLY A 70 -33.01 -13.43 -17.88
N GLY A 71 -32.29 -13.15 -18.96
CA GLY A 71 -32.92 -12.92 -20.27
C GLY A 71 -32.02 -13.25 -21.46
N ILE A 72 -32.51 -12.97 -22.65
CA ILE A 72 -31.83 -13.23 -23.93
C ILE A 72 -31.08 -11.98 -24.38
N LEU A 73 -29.83 -12.15 -24.84
CA LEU A 73 -29.06 -11.09 -25.47
C LEU A 73 -29.57 -10.86 -26.89
N GLY A 74 -30.18 -9.71 -27.13
CA GLY A 74 -30.57 -9.25 -28.46
C GLY A 74 -29.60 -8.19 -28.99
N MET A 75 -29.51 -8.11 -30.31
CA MET A 75 -28.79 -7.06 -31.04
C MET A 75 -29.71 -6.40 -32.07
N THR A 76 -29.81 -5.08 -31.99
CA THR A 76 -30.60 -4.26 -32.93
C THR A 76 -29.74 -3.83 -34.11
N ILE A 77 -30.20 -4.14 -35.32
CA ILE A 77 -29.57 -3.72 -36.58
C ILE A 77 -30.54 -2.78 -37.30
N THR A 78 -30.08 -1.58 -37.66
CA THR A 78 -30.91 -0.57 -38.34
C THR A 78 -31.55 -1.14 -39.62
N GLY A 79 -32.88 -1.21 -39.65
CA GLY A 79 -33.63 -1.72 -40.80
C GLY A 79 -33.85 -3.24 -40.84
N GLN A 80 -33.48 -3.97 -39.78
CA GLN A 80 -33.73 -5.41 -39.62
C GLN A 80 -34.40 -5.70 -38.27
N PRO A 81 -35.12 -6.83 -38.13
CA PRO A 81 -35.61 -7.29 -36.82
C PRO A 81 -34.45 -7.62 -35.88
N ASP A 82 -34.66 -7.44 -34.57
CA ASP A 82 -33.66 -7.76 -33.54
C ASP A 82 -33.21 -9.22 -33.65
N VAL A 83 -31.89 -9.44 -33.64
CA VAL A 83 -31.28 -10.77 -33.74
C VAL A 83 -30.95 -11.26 -32.34
N SER A 84 -31.42 -12.46 -31.98
CA SER A 84 -31.00 -13.15 -30.75
C SER A 84 -29.58 -13.68 -30.93
N LEU A 85 -28.71 -13.39 -29.97
CA LEU A 85 -27.31 -13.80 -29.95
C LEU A 85 -27.00 -14.91 -28.93
N ASN A 86 -28.02 -15.44 -28.26
CA ASN A 86 -27.82 -16.53 -27.32
C ASN A 86 -27.34 -17.81 -28.04
N PRO A 87 -26.50 -18.63 -27.39
CA PRO A 87 -26.14 -19.95 -27.90
C PRO A 87 -27.42 -20.76 -28.12
N VAL A 88 -27.47 -21.45 -29.26
CA VAL A 88 -28.62 -22.27 -29.67
C VAL A 88 -28.75 -23.43 -28.67
N ASP A 89 -29.90 -23.49 -27.99
CA ASP A 89 -30.26 -24.46 -26.95
C ASP A 89 -29.60 -25.85 -27.10
N SER A 90 -28.65 -26.20 -26.22
CA SER A 90 -28.44 -27.54 -25.62
C SER A 90 -27.05 -27.80 -25.01
N ASP A 91 -26.05 -26.93 -25.20
CA ASP A 91 -24.68 -27.20 -24.72
C ASP A 91 -24.21 -26.20 -23.64
N PRO A 92 -24.07 -26.63 -22.37
CA PRO A 92 -23.59 -25.79 -21.26
C PRO A 92 -22.07 -25.51 -21.32
N TYR A 93 -21.36 -25.86 -22.39
CA TYR A 93 -19.96 -25.50 -22.62
C TYR A 93 -19.78 -24.35 -23.63
N LEU A 94 -20.88 -23.79 -24.14
CA LEU A 94 -20.87 -22.68 -25.10
C LEU A 94 -20.56 -21.34 -24.40
N LEU A 95 -19.57 -20.61 -24.94
CA LEU A 95 -19.10 -19.35 -24.35
C LEU A 95 -20.05 -18.22 -24.75
N PRO A 96 -20.42 -17.30 -23.85
CA PRO A 96 -21.24 -16.16 -24.20
C PRO A 96 -20.55 -15.30 -25.27
N PRO A 97 -21.32 -14.54 -26.09
CA PRO A 97 -20.76 -13.73 -27.15
C PRO A 97 -19.68 -12.76 -26.64
N VAL A 98 -18.57 -12.66 -27.39
CA VAL A 98 -17.42 -11.85 -27.01
C VAL A 98 -17.40 -10.57 -27.82
N VAL A 99 -17.20 -9.43 -27.17
CA VAL A 99 -16.87 -8.17 -27.84
C VAL A 99 -15.40 -7.85 -27.65
N ARG A 100 -14.73 -7.52 -28.75
CA ARG A 100 -13.33 -7.12 -28.81
C ARG A 100 -13.20 -5.64 -29.14
N CYS A 101 -12.42 -4.91 -28.36
CA CYS A 101 -12.14 -3.50 -28.63
C CYS A 101 -11.21 -3.31 -29.85
N LEU A 102 -11.58 -2.38 -30.75
CA LEU A 102 -10.72 -1.90 -31.83
C LEU A 102 -10.20 -0.48 -31.61
N ALA A 103 -11.07 0.54 -31.68
CA ALA A 103 -10.74 1.95 -31.49
C ALA A 103 -12.02 2.82 -31.42
N GLY A 104 -12.04 3.83 -30.56
CA GLY A 104 -13.16 4.77 -30.45
C GLY A 104 -14.40 4.10 -29.84
N ASP A 105 -15.52 4.08 -30.53
CA ASP A 105 -16.77 3.42 -30.09
C ASP A 105 -16.99 2.06 -30.79
N LYS A 106 -16.01 1.57 -31.55
CA LYS A 106 -16.15 0.40 -32.43
C LYS A 106 -15.59 -0.87 -31.81
N PHE A 107 -16.42 -1.91 -31.83
CA PHE A 107 -16.10 -3.25 -31.35
C PHE A 107 -16.30 -4.28 -32.47
N ILE A 108 -15.66 -5.45 -32.31
CA ILE A 108 -16.00 -6.65 -33.09
C ILE A 108 -16.76 -7.59 -32.17
N LEU A 109 -17.97 -7.97 -32.55
CA LEU A 109 -18.66 -9.12 -31.98
C LEU A 109 -18.09 -10.39 -32.61
N GLN A 110 -17.61 -11.30 -31.78
CA GLN A 110 -17.23 -12.66 -32.15
C GLN A 110 -18.29 -13.62 -31.64
N THR A 111 -18.97 -14.29 -32.56
CA THR A 111 -19.92 -15.36 -32.25
C THR A 111 -19.28 -16.74 -32.46
N GLU A 112 -19.90 -17.77 -31.92
CA GLU A 112 -19.40 -19.15 -31.93
C GLU A 112 -19.20 -19.72 -33.34
N ASN A 113 -19.93 -19.22 -34.34
CA ASN A 113 -19.80 -19.62 -35.73
C ASN A 113 -18.58 -18.97 -36.44
N GLY A 114 -17.71 -18.29 -35.70
CA GLY A 114 -16.58 -17.54 -36.23
C GLY A 114 -16.98 -16.28 -37.01
N TYR A 115 -18.23 -15.83 -36.85
CA TYR A 115 -18.74 -14.64 -37.52
C TYR A 115 -18.26 -13.40 -36.77
N GLU A 116 -17.48 -12.56 -37.46
CA GLU A 116 -17.01 -11.28 -36.94
C GLU A 116 -17.85 -10.14 -37.53
N GLN A 117 -18.55 -9.39 -36.66
CA GLN A 117 -19.33 -8.23 -37.07
C GLN A 117 -18.88 -6.98 -36.31
N LYS A 118 -18.74 -5.86 -37.02
CA LYS A 118 -18.49 -4.56 -36.39
C LYS A 118 -19.77 -4.04 -35.74
N VAL A 119 -19.67 -3.69 -34.47
CA VAL A 119 -20.81 -3.31 -33.62
C VAL A 119 -20.45 -2.11 -32.73
N THR A 120 -21.47 -1.46 -32.19
CA THR A 120 -21.36 -0.48 -31.10
C THR A 120 -22.15 -0.98 -29.89
N LEU A 121 -21.75 -0.62 -28.67
CA LEU A 121 -22.30 -1.24 -27.46
C LEU A 121 -23.79 -0.91 -27.22
N ASP A 122 -24.31 0.17 -27.78
CA ASP A 122 -25.70 0.59 -27.71
C ASP A 122 -26.66 -0.27 -28.56
N GLN A 123 -26.11 -1.11 -29.44
CA GLN A 123 -26.88 -2.07 -30.25
C GLN A 123 -27.36 -3.27 -29.42
N PHE A 124 -26.78 -3.52 -28.24
CA PHE A 124 -27.10 -4.69 -27.43
C PHE A 124 -28.17 -4.39 -26.38
N LYS A 125 -29.14 -5.31 -26.25
CA LYS A 125 -30.22 -5.18 -25.28
C LYS A 125 -30.70 -6.55 -24.79
N CYS A 126 -30.91 -6.66 -23.50
CA CYS A 126 -31.53 -7.81 -22.87
C CYS A 126 -33.05 -7.79 -23.07
N SER A 127 -33.64 -8.97 -23.32
CA SER A 127 -35.09 -9.14 -23.45
C SER A 127 -35.83 -8.75 -22.16
N GLU A 128 -35.23 -9.03 -21.01
CA GLU A 128 -35.81 -8.84 -19.69
C GLU A 128 -35.01 -7.85 -18.83
N TYR A 129 -35.60 -7.41 -17.72
CA TYR A 129 -34.88 -6.67 -16.70
C TYR A 129 -34.02 -7.65 -15.87
N PRO A 130 -32.83 -7.24 -15.42
CA PRO A 130 -31.93 -8.14 -14.71
C PRO A 130 -32.58 -8.76 -13.47
N VAL A 131 -32.58 -10.08 -13.33
CA VAL A 131 -33.12 -10.76 -12.15
C VAL A 131 -31.99 -11.20 -11.24
N ALA A 132 -32.11 -10.88 -9.95
CA ALA A 132 -31.20 -11.39 -8.93
C ALA A 132 -31.81 -12.63 -8.25
N ILE A 133 -30.97 -13.59 -7.90
CA ILE A 133 -31.32 -14.85 -7.25
C ILE A 133 -30.50 -15.05 -5.96
N SER A 134 -31.00 -15.93 -5.09
CA SER A 134 -30.28 -16.41 -3.90
C SER A 134 -30.07 -17.91 -3.98
N TYR A 135 -28.87 -18.39 -3.66
CA TYR A 135 -28.53 -19.82 -3.71
C TYR A 135 -27.47 -20.18 -2.66
N TYR A 136 -27.43 -21.44 -2.23
CA TYR A 136 -26.38 -21.92 -1.34
C TYR A 136 -25.04 -22.01 -2.07
N HIS A 137 -23.97 -21.62 -1.39
CA HIS A 137 -22.63 -21.98 -1.82
C HIS A 137 -22.36 -23.42 -1.38
N PHE A 138 -22.05 -24.32 -2.31
CA PHE A 138 -21.79 -25.72 -2.01
C PHE A 138 -20.28 -25.99 -1.93
N GLU A 139 -19.88 -26.84 -0.99
CA GLU A 139 -18.56 -27.43 -0.91
C GLU A 139 -18.73 -28.96 -0.97
N GLY A 140 -18.46 -29.54 -2.15
CA GLY A 140 -18.91 -30.89 -2.47
C GLY A 140 -20.44 -30.96 -2.54
N ASN A 141 -21.05 -31.94 -1.87
CA ASN A 141 -22.51 -32.18 -1.91
C ASN A 141 -23.29 -31.50 -0.77
N SER A 142 -22.68 -30.57 -0.03
CA SER A 142 -23.33 -29.92 1.12
C SER A 142 -23.11 -28.41 1.11
N PRO A 143 -24.07 -27.61 1.61
CA PRO A 143 -23.88 -26.17 1.77
C PRO A 143 -22.64 -25.90 2.64
N LYS A 144 -21.76 -25.03 2.15
CA LYS A 144 -20.60 -24.56 2.88
C LYS A 144 -21.06 -23.87 4.15
N GLN A 145 -20.48 -24.29 5.26
CA GLN A 145 -20.77 -23.72 6.57
C GLN A 145 -19.86 -22.51 6.82
N CYS A 146 -20.34 -21.53 7.58
CA CYS A 146 -19.49 -20.59 8.29
C CYS A 146 -19.34 -21.07 9.74
N SER A 147 -18.10 -21.15 10.20
CA SER A 147 -17.74 -21.80 11.48
C SER A 147 -16.76 -20.94 12.26
N ASN A 148 -17.09 -20.68 13.52
CA ASN A 148 -16.19 -19.98 14.45
C ASN A 148 -15.44 -20.99 15.34
N VAL A 149 -14.70 -20.47 16.33
CA VAL A 149 -13.96 -21.29 17.31
C VAL A 149 -14.84 -22.25 18.13
N ASN A 150 -16.15 -22.00 18.18
CA ASN A 150 -17.15 -22.79 18.91
C ASN A 150 -17.95 -23.75 18.00
N GLY A 151 -17.66 -23.81 16.69
CA GLY A 151 -18.32 -24.70 15.73
C GLY A 151 -19.09 -23.96 14.64
N ASN A 152 -19.99 -24.68 13.97
CA ASN A 152 -20.80 -24.13 12.88
C ASN A 152 -21.83 -23.15 13.42
N ILE A 153 -21.88 -21.95 12.84
CA ILE A 153 -22.81 -20.89 13.24
C ILE A 153 -23.81 -20.52 12.14
N GLY A 154 -23.58 -20.95 10.91
CA GLY A 154 -24.49 -20.71 9.81
C GLY A 154 -24.05 -21.33 8.50
N VAL A 155 -24.76 -20.96 7.44
CA VAL A 155 -24.54 -21.43 6.07
C VAL A 155 -24.23 -20.27 5.14
N ILE A 156 -23.37 -20.51 4.15
CA ILE A 156 -23.01 -19.51 3.15
C ILE A 156 -24.09 -19.46 2.05
N VAL A 157 -24.71 -18.29 1.90
CA VAL A 157 -25.71 -17.96 0.88
C VAL A 157 -25.15 -16.89 -0.04
N ASN A 158 -25.20 -17.13 -1.35
CA ASN A 158 -24.82 -16.15 -2.36
C ASN A 158 -26.05 -15.44 -2.91
N LEU A 159 -25.95 -14.13 -3.06
CA LEU A 159 -26.92 -13.27 -3.73
C LEU A 159 -26.27 -12.72 -4.99
N GLY A 160 -26.91 -12.91 -6.14
CA GLY A 160 -26.31 -12.54 -7.41
C GLY A 160 -27.16 -13.00 -8.57
N PHE A 161 -26.57 -13.56 -9.61
CA PHE A 161 -27.31 -13.99 -10.80
C PHE A 161 -26.69 -15.22 -11.45
N VAL A 162 -27.52 -16.00 -12.15
CA VAL A 162 -27.06 -17.13 -12.95
C VAL A 162 -26.31 -16.57 -14.15
N ILE A 163 -25.13 -17.14 -14.49
CA ILE A 163 -24.46 -16.89 -15.77
C ILE A 163 -24.72 -18.04 -16.74
N ASP A 164 -24.80 -19.28 -16.24
CA ASP A 164 -24.99 -20.47 -17.05
C ASP A 164 -25.68 -21.58 -16.24
N ALA A 165 -26.33 -22.54 -16.92
CA ALA A 165 -26.91 -23.72 -16.26
C ALA A 165 -25.88 -24.87 -16.27
N PRO A 166 -25.63 -25.55 -15.13
CA PRO A 166 -26.35 -25.49 -13.87
C PRO A 166 -25.92 -24.32 -12.97
N ALA A 167 -26.73 -24.03 -11.93
CA ALA A 167 -26.55 -22.92 -10.97
C ALA A 167 -25.17 -22.85 -10.29
N GLU A 168 -24.35 -23.90 -10.40
CA GLU A 168 -22.94 -23.95 -9.99
C GLU A 168 -22.05 -22.93 -10.74
N LYS A 169 -22.50 -22.42 -11.90
CA LYS A 169 -21.87 -21.33 -12.67
C LYS A 169 -22.48 -19.95 -12.41
N SER A 170 -23.16 -19.75 -11.28
CA SER A 170 -23.75 -18.44 -10.90
C SER A 170 -22.70 -17.49 -10.32
N LEU A 171 -22.84 -16.19 -10.59
CA LEU A 171 -21.98 -15.16 -10.02
C LEU A 171 -22.55 -14.62 -8.71
N ALA A 172 -21.77 -14.72 -7.64
CA ALA A 172 -22.08 -14.11 -6.35
C ALA A 172 -21.68 -12.63 -6.37
N VAL A 173 -22.63 -11.75 -6.09
CA VAL A 173 -22.38 -10.30 -5.89
C VAL A 173 -22.23 -9.99 -4.41
N ILE A 174 -23.05 -10.61 -3.58
CA ILE A 174 -22.99 -10.52 -2.11
C ILE A 174 -22.97 -11.95 -1.56
N GLN A 175 -22.04 -12.23 -0.66
CA GLN A 175 -22.01 -13.46 0.09
C GLN A 175 -22.49 -13.22 1.51
N VAL A 176 -23.27 -14.13 2.08
CA VAL A 176 -23.89 -13.98 3.39
C VAL A 176 -23.64 -15.23 4.23
N CYS A 177 -23.17 -15.08 5.45
CA CYS A 177 -23.22 -16.12 6.47
C CYS A 177 -24.54 -15.99 7.25
N TYR A 178 -25.46 -16.92 7.00
CA TYR A 178 -26.83 -16.88 7.50
C TYR A 178 -27.07 -17.96 8.55
N GLU A 179 -27.64 -17.58 9.69
CA GLU A 179 -28.03 -18.50 10.77
C GLU A 179 -29.53 -18.82 10.67
N ASP A 180 -29.85 -20.00 10.13
CA ASP A 180 -31.24 -20.44 9.93
C ASP A 180 -32.04 -20.45 11.24
N ALA A 181 -31.44 -20.90 12.34
CA ALA A 181 -32.10 -21.06 13.64
C ALA A 181 -32.63 -19.74 14.24
N ARG A 182 -31.97 -18.61 13.91
CA ARG A 182 -32.33 -17.27 14.41
C ARG A 182 -32.86 -16.35 13.30
N ALA A 183 -33.01 -16.88 12.08
CA ALA A 183 -33.36 -16.14 10.88
C ALA A 183 -32.59 -14.80 10.75
N THR A 184 -31.28 -14.85 10.98
CA THR A 184 -30.44 -13.65 11.04
C THR A 184 -29.15 -13.82 10.27
N THR A 185 -28.62 -12.71 9.81
CA THR A 185 -27.34 -12.66 9.12
C THR A 185 -26.23 -12.32 10.11
N ILE A 186 -25.22 -13.19 10.18
CA ILE A 186 -24.05 -12.95 11.03
C ILE A 186 -23.16 -11.90 10.37
N TRP A 187 -22.88 -12.09 9.08
CA TRP A 187 -22.21 -11.09 8.25
C TRP A 187 -22.59 -11.24 6.76
N SER A 188 -22.52 -10.14 6.02
CA SER A 188 -22.47 -10.10 4.57
C SER A 188 -21.08 -9.67 4.11
N HIS A 189 -20.68 -10.06 2.90
CA HIS A 189 -19.46 -9.64 2.22
C HIS A 189 -19.81 -9.20 0.79
N HIS A 190 -19.26 -8.06 0.36
CA HIS A 190 -19.30 -7.61 -1.02
C HIS A 190 -18.04 -6.84 -1.40
N ILE A 191 -17.83 -6.67 -2.70
CA ILE A 191 -16.75 -5.85 -3.25
C ILE A 191 -17.32 -4.48 -3.63
N LEU A 192 -16.77 -3.42 -3.03
CA LEU A 192 -17.09 -2.03 -3.35
C LEU A 192 -16.09 -1.52 -4.38
N SER A 193 -16.60 -1.11 -5.54
CA SER A 193 -15.79 -0.60 -6.66
C SER A 193 -15.40 0.87 -6.48
N PRO A 194 -14.16 1.28 -6.82
CA PRO A 194 -13.75 2.70 -6.86
C PRO A 194 -14.65 3.62 -7.71
N ALA A 195 -15.39 3.03 -8.65
CA ALA A 195 -16.32 3.73 -9.54
C ALA A 195 -17.70 3.98 -8.93
N ALA A 196 -18.00 3.43 -7.74
CA ALA A 196 -19.33 3.48 -7.12
C ALA A 196 -19.86 4.92 -6.92
N THR A 197 -18.97 5.88 -6.63
CA THR A 197 -19.32 7.31 -6.48
C THR A 197 -19.91 7.92 -7.75
N GLY A 198 -19.60 7.36 -8.92
CA GLY A 198 -20.04 7.83 -10.22
C GLY A 198 -21.08 6.93 -10.89
N ARG A 199 -21.77 6.08 -10.13
CA ARG A 199 -22.81 5.18 -10.63
C ARG A 199 -23.93 5.90 -11.40
N VAL A 200 -24.53 5.20 -12.36
CA VAL A 200 -25.67 5.71 -13.13
C VAL A 200 -26.97 5.40 -12.38
N VAL A 201 -27.70 6.44 -11.97
CA VAL A 201 -29.00 6.26 -11.31
C VAL A 201 -30.09 6.06 -12.37
N PHE A 202 -30.57 4.83 -12.50
CA PHE A 202 -31.67 4.50 -13.40
C PHE A 202 -33.02 4.97 -12.81
N LYS A 203 -33.72 5.91 -13.48
CA LYS A 203 -35.10 6.29 -13.14
C LYS A 203 -36.07 5.25 -13.73
N THR A 204 -36.68 4.40 -12.91
CA THR A 204 -37.76 3.52 -13.37
C THR A 204 -39.07 4.31 -13.45
N SER A 205 -39.87 4.10 -14.50
CA SER A 205 -41.09 4.87 -14.76
C SER A 205 -42.33 4.41 -13.97
N LYS A 206 -42.28 3.29 -13.24
CA LYS A 206 -43.32 2.85 -12.29
C LYS A 206 -42.70 2.02 -11.17
N ASN A 207 -43.12 2.28 -9.93
CA ASN A 207 -43.01 1.36 -8.80
C ASN A 207 -43.88 0.12 -9.06
N GLU A 208 -43.55 -0.70 -10.06
CA GLU A 208 -44.21 -2.01 -10.17
C GLU A 208 -43.61 -2.93 -9.10
N PRO A 209 -44.42 -3.42 -8.15
CA PRO A 209 -43.96 -4.42 -7.19
C PRO A 209 -43.59 -5.68 -7.99
N ILE A 210 -42.37 -6.17 -7.76
CA ILE A 210 -41.87 -7.40 -8.36
C ILE A 210 -42.80 -8.55 -7.91
N ARG A 211 -43.55 -9.12 -8.87
CA ARG A 211 -44.31 -10.36 -8.67
C ARG A 211 -43.34 -11.52 -8.58
N TRP A 212 -43.46 -12.30 -7.52
CA TRP A 212 -42.73 -13.54 -7.30
C TRP A 212 -43.56 -14.69 -7.87
N ASP A 213 -43.21 -15.16 -9.07
CA ASP A 213 -43.71 -16.44 -9.55
C ASP A 213 -42.59 -17.48 -9.39
N PHE A 214 -42.53 -18.09 -8.20
CA PHE A 214 -41.73 -19.30 -7.98
C PHE A 214 -42.46 -20.49 -8.63
N LYS A 215 -41.82 -21.19 -9.58
CA LYS A 215 -42.17 -22.59 -9.85
C LYS A 215 -41.41 -23.48 -8.86
N PRO A 216 -42.08 -24.41 -8.14
CA PRO A 216 -41.46 -25.20 -7.10
C PRO A 216 -40.56 -26.26 -7.72
N GLY A 217 -39.26 -26.14 -7.46
CA GLY A 217 -38.27 -27.16 -7.77
C GLY A 217 -37.15 -27.07 -6.73
N HIS A 218 -37.44 -27.60 -5.55
CA HIS A 218 -36.53 -27.84 -4.42
C HIS A 218 -35.62 -26.67 -3.97
N VAL A 219 -35.95 -26.17 -2.77
CA VAL A 219 -35.07 -25.64 -1.69
C VAL A 219 -35.60 -24.30 -1.15
N PHE A 220 -35.82 -24.30 0.16
CA PHE A 220 -36.42 -23.27 1.01
C PHE A 220 -37.95 -23.08 0.88
N GLU A 221 -38.69 -23.84 1.69
CA GLU A 221 -39.90 -23.30 2.31
C GLU A 221 -39.47 -22.12 3.19
N GLY A 222 -39.30 -20.96 2.55
CA GLY A 222 -39.24 -19.66 3.21
C GLY A 222 -40.56 -19.39 3.91
N LEU A 223 -40.77 -20.05 5.04
CA LEU A 223 -41.83 -19.71 5.99
C LEU A 223 -41.53 -18.31 6.54
N LYS A 224 -42.08 -17.32 5.84
CA LYS A 224 -42.66 -16.08 6.38
C LYS A 224 -41.73 -14.93 6.83
N MET A 225 -40.48 -14.82 6.35
CA MET A 225 -39.71 -13.54 6.43
C MET A 225 -40.38 -12.37 5.69
N LYS A 226 -41.05 -12.67 4.56
CA LYS A 226 -41.86 -11.70 3.80
C LYS A 226 -42.95 -11.05 4.66
N ASN A 227 -43.45 -11.74 5.70
CA ASN A 227 -44.52 -11.22 6.56
C ASN A 227 -43.98 -10.41 7.76
N VAL A 228 -42.82 -10.76 8.32
CA VAL A 228 -42.15 -9.97 9.39
C VAL A 228 -41.70 -8.61 8.87
N TYR A 229 -41.12 -8.57 7.67
CA TYR A 229 -40.71 -7.32 7.04
C TYR A 229 -41.86 -6.55 6.38
N LYS A 230 -42.94 -7.24 5.99
CA LYS A 230 -44.21 -6.60 5.63
C LYS A 230 -44.87 -5.94 6.85
N ALA A 231 -44.69 -6.44 8.07
CA ALA A 231 -45.13 -5.74 9.29
C ALA A 231 -44.31 -4.45 9.54
N CYS A 232 -43.02 -4.42 9.17
CA CYS A 232 -42.22 -3.19 9.18
C CYS A 232 -42.65 -2.18 8.10
N GLU A 233 -42.99 -2.65 6.89
CA GLU A 233 -43.59 -1.82 5.81
C GLU A 233 -45.03 -1.38 6.12
N GLU A 234 -45.80 -2.22 6.80
CA GLU A 234 -47.15 -1.90 7.27
C GLU A 234 -47.08 -0.92 8.45
N ALA A 235 -46.04 -0.91 9.30
CA ALA A 235 -45.80 0.17 10.26
C ALA A 235 -45.44 1.51 9.58
N GLU A 236 -44.66 1.45 8.49
CA GLU A 236 -44.38 2.59 7.60
C GLU A 236 -45.67 3.12 6.90
N ALA A 237 -46.60 2.21 6.56
CA ALA A 237 -47.91 2.53 5.97
C ALA A 237 -48.98 2.91 7.02
N PHE A 238 -48.91 2.38 8.23
CA PHE A 238 -49.78 2.69 9.38
C PHE A 238 -49.53 4.12 9.86
N GLY A 239 -48.25 4.56 9.83
CA GLY A 239 -47.89 5.98 9.96
C GLY A 239 -48.49 6.90 8.88
N ARG A 240 -48.97 6.36 7.75
CA ARG A 240 -49.71 7.10 6.71
C ARG A 240 -51.23 6.96 6.80
N LEU A 241 -51.75 5.92 7.47
CA LEU A 241 -53.18 5.58 7.58
C LEU A 241 -53.88 6.14 8.83
N LEU A 242 -53.14 6.71 9.79
CA LEU A 242 -53.69 7.40 10.99
C LEU A 242 -54.31 8.78 10.68
N LYS A 243 -54.94 8.95 9.52
CA LYS A 243 -55.80 10.09 9.18
C LYS A 243 -57.26 9.65 9.14
N GLY A 244 -57.83 9.29 10.29
CA GLY A 244 -59.27 9.03 10.43
C GLY A 244 -59.64 8.27 11.71
N PRO A 245 -60.80 8.54 12.33
CA PRO A 245 -61.17 7.99 13.63
C PRO A 245 -61.78 6.59 13.47
N VAL A 246 -61.00 5.52 13.61
CA VAL A 246 -61.54 4.16 13.76
C VAL A 246 -60.70 3.42 14.80
N MET A 247 -61.08 3.54 16.07
CA MET A 247 -60.59 2.75 17.20
C MET A 247 -61.75 2.05 17.94
N GLU A 248 -62.84 1.76 17.24
CA GLU A 248 -63.91 0.93 17.76
C GLU A 248 -64.14 -0.23 16.79
N GLN A 249 -64.21 -1.44 17.34
CA GLN A 249 -64.52 -2.74 16.70
C GLN A 249 -63.32 -3.59 16.22
N LEU A 250 -62.55 -4.14 17.16
CA LEU A 250 -61.88 -5.44 16.98
C LEU A 250 -61.93 -6.24 18.30
N GLU A 251 -62.69 -7.34 18.32
CA GLU A 251 -62.65 -8.38 19.38
C GLU A 251 -61.57 -9.42 19.05
N PHE A 252 -60.75 -9.78 20.04
CA PHE A 252 -59.67 -10.77 19.87
C PHE A 252 -59.98 -12.08 20.62
N LYS A 253 -59.96 -13.20 19.88
CA LYS A 253 -60.08 -14.57 20.40
C LYS A 253 -58.79 -15.34 20.13
N ASP A 254 -58.40 -16.24 21.04
CA ASP A 254 -57.17 -17.02 20.94
C ASP A 254 -57.27 -18.15 19.90
N TYR A 255 -56.16 -18.88 19.82
CA TYR A 255 -55.94 -20.02 18.95
C TYR A 255 -56.95 -21.17 19.14
N TYR A 256 -57.70 -21.22 20.25
CA TYR A 256 -58.66 -22.29 20.55
C TYR A 256 -60.14 -21.93 20.40
N GLY A 257 -60.48 -20.70 20.00
CA GLY A 257 -61.90 -20.31 19.99
C GLY A 257 -62.29 -19.43 21.16
N ASN A 258 -61.48 -19.39 22.21
CA ASN A 258 -61.83 -18.72 23.44
C ASN A 258 -61.51 -17.23 23.33
N PRO A 259 -62.34 -16.35 23.92
CA PRO A 259 -61.97 -14.93 24.09
C PRO A 259 -60.60 -14.83 24.75
N ILE A 260 -59.70 -14.02 24.18
CA ILE A 260 -58.41 -13.75 24.83
C ILE A 260 -58.71 -12.90 26.06
N THR A 261 -58.88 -13.58 27.18
CA THR A 261 -58.79 -13.00 28.51
C THR A 261 -57.45 -13.48 29.04
N ASP A 262 -56.38 -12.78 28.64
CA ASP A 262 -55.41 -12.18 29.57
C ASP A 262 -54.03 -11.88 28.92
N GLU A 263 -53.56 -10.68 29.29
CA GLU A 263 -52.25 -10.04 29.26
C GLU A 263 -51.06 -10.71 28.53
N ARG A 264 -50.60 -10.13 27.40
CA ARG A 264 -49.16 -10.06 26.95
C ARG A 264 -48.93 -9.50 25.53
N LEU A 265 -49.85 -8.70 25.01
CA LEU A 265 -49.56 -7.73 23.94
C LEU A 265 -49.95 -6.38 24.49
N LEU A 266 -48.95 -5.56 24.83
CA LEU A 266 -49.16 -4.32 25.59
C LEU A 266 -50.13 -3.39 24.87
N GLN A 267 -51.39 -3.40 25.31
CA GLN A 267 -52.36 -2.35 25.02
C GLN A 267 -51.87 -1.04 25.69
N PRO A 268 -52.34 0.15 25.26
CA PRO A 268 -52.02 1.42 25.94
C PRO A 268 -52.24 1.39 27.47
N SER A 269 -53.19 0.59 27.96
CA SER A 269 -53.43 0.34 29.39
C SER A 269 -52.41 -0.58 30.06
N GLN A 270 -51.71 -1.44 29.33
CA GLN A 270 -50.67 -2.32 29.88
C GLN A 270 -49.28 -1.68 29.91
N ILE A 271 -49.09 -0.60 29.13
CA ILE A 271 -47.95 0.30 29.36
C ILE A 271 -48.05 0.85 30.80
N GLU A 272 -49.25 1.07 31.35
CA GLU A 272 -49.43 1.46 32.77
C GLU A 272 -49.07 0.37 33.80
N GLU A 273 -49.06 -0.91 33.43
CA GLU A 273 -48.72 -2.04 34.32
C GLU A 273 -47.23 -2.41 34.32
N LEU A 274 -46.44 -1.83 33.41
CA LEU A 274 -44.98 -1.94 33.48
C LEU A 274 -44.50 -1.24 34.76
N ASN A 275 -43.66 -1.92 35.55
CA ASN A 275 -42.90 -1.28 36.64
C ASN A 275 -42.23 -0.01 36.09
N GLY A 276 -42.39 1.10 36.80
CA GLY A 276 -42.03 2.47 36.41
C GLY A 276 -40.78 2.60 35.53
N GLU A 277 -39.66 1.99 35.88
CA GLU A 277 -38.42 2.10 35.07
C GLU A 277 -38.54 1.47 33.67
N LEU A 278 -39.14 0.27 33.57
CA LEU A 278 -39.32 -0.44 32.31
C LEU A 278 -40.39 0.24 31.44
N LYS A 279 -41.42 0.82 32.08
CA LYS A 279 -42.46 1.63 31.43
C LYS A 279 -41.84 2.84 30.74
N VAL A 280 -41.09 3.64 31.51
CA VAL A 280 -40.45 4.88 31.05
C VAL A 280 -39.48 4.59 29.91
N ALA A 281 -38.74 3.49 29.95
CA ALA A 281 -37.83 3.14 28.86
C ALA A 281 -38.55 2.71 27.58
N VAL A 282 -39.57 1.84 27.67
CA VAL A 282 -40.35 1.43 26.50
C VAL A 282 -41.09 2.63 25.88
N GLU A 283 -41.64 3.53 26.70
CA GLU A 283 -42.25 4.79 26.26
C GLU A 283 -41.22 5.74 25.61
N ARG A 284 -39.99 5.83 26.13
CA ARG A 284 -38.91 6.61 25.50
C ARG A 284 -38.53 6.08 24.12
N TYR A 285 -38.53 4.76 23.90
CA TYR A 285 -38.23 4.15 22.59
C TYR A 285 -39.41 4.27 21.60
N ILE A 286 -40.67 4.26 22.05
CA ILE A 286 -41.87 4.18 21.19
C ILE A 286 -42.57 5.54 20.99
N TYR A 287 -42.59 6.43 21.98
CA TYR A 287 -43.52 7.57 22.04
C TYR A 287 -42.93 8.93 21.61
N TRP A 288 -41.69 8.97 21.09
CA TRP A 288 -41.05 10.25 20.73
C TRP A 288 -41.52 10.81 19.36
N ASN A 289 -42.73 11.37 19.42
CA ASN A 289 -43.36 12.52 18.74
C ASN A 289 -43.63 12.57 17.21
N THR A 290 -44.92 12.37 16.93
CA THR A 290 -45.73 12.55 15.70
C THR A 290 -45.79 13.97 15.10
N THR A 291 -44.83 14.86 15.34
CA THR A 291 -44.87 16.24 14.80
C THR A 291 -43.73 16.61 13.86
N ASN A 292 -42.68 15.80 13.73
CA ASN A 292 -41.63 15.97 12.72
C ASN A 292 -41.20 14.59 12.19
N HIS A 293 -41.43 14.33 10.90
CA HIS A 293 -41.08 13.06 10.25
C HIS A 293 -39.58 12.69 10.28
N ALA A 294 -38.70 13.60 10.70
CA ALA A 294 -37.25 13.40 10.74
C ALA A 294 -36.75 12.67 12.00
N ASP A 295 -37.55 12.58 13.07
CA ASP A 295 -37.07 12.12 14.40
C ASP A 295 -37.76 10.84 14.92
N ASN A 296 -38.50 10.12 14.08
CA ASN A 296 -39.17 8.87 14.49
C ASN A 296 -38.14 7.76 14.79
N THR A 297 -38.12 7.31 16.04
CA THR A 297 -37.25 6.22 16.51
C THR A 297 -37.97 4.89 16.29
N MET A 298 -37.72 4.24 15.16
CA MET A 298 -38.28 2.92 14.82
C MET A 298 -37.22 2.00 14.23
N LEU A 299 -37.39 0.69 14.38
CA LEU A 299 -36.54 -0.28 13.70
C LEU A 299 -36.92 -0.36 12.22
N VAL A 300 -35.90 -0.31 11.37
CA VAL A 300 -36.00 -0.42 9.92
C VAL A 300 -35.05 -1.50 9.41
N LYS A 301 -35.18 -1.80 8.12
CA LYS A 301 -34.28 -2.70 7.40
C LYS A 301 -32.96 -1.98 7.18
N GLY A 302 -31.96 -2.27 8.00
CA GLY A 302 -30.60 -1.79 7.80
C GLY A 302 -29.90 -2.66 6.77
N HIS A 303 -29.64 -2.13 5.57
CA HIS A 303 -28.91 -2.87 4.54
C HIS A 303 -27.46 -3.10 4.95
N LEU A 304 -26.97 -4.33 4.79
CA LEU A 304 -25.57 -4.68 5.08
C LEU A 304 -24.65 -4.29 3.92
N ALA A 305 -24.99 -4.75 2.71
CA ALA A 305 -24.45 -4.26 1.45
C ALA A 305 -25.45 -3.25 0.83
N PRO A 306 -25.20 -1.93 0.92
CA PRO A 306 -26.13 -0.93 0.42
C PRO A 306 -26.08 -0.85 -1.10
N ARG A 307 -27.25 -0.56 -1.72
CA ARG A 307 -27.36 -0.33 -3.17
C ARG A 307 -26.34 0.66 -3.72
N ALA A 308 -25.96 1.67 -2.94
CA ALA A 308 -25.05 2.72 -3.36
C ALA A 308 -23.60 2.27 -3.58
N ASP A 309 -23.21 1.07 -3.10
CA ASP A 309 -21.86 0.52 -3.26
C ASP A 309 -21.64 -0.15 -4.62
N PHE A 310 -22.72 -0.38 -5.38
CA PHE A 310 -22.71 -1.10 -6.64
C PHE A 310 -22.89 -0.18 -7.85
N PHE A 311 -22.34 -0.61 -8.99
CA PHE A 311 -22.31 0.20 -10.21
C PHE A 311 -23.35 -0.26 -11.23
N TYR A 312 -23.54 -1.58 -11.38
CA TYR A 312 -24.48 -2.19 -12.31
C TYR A 312 -25.86 -2.40 -11.67
N LEU A 313 -26.92 -2.27 -12.48
CA LEU A 313 -28.29 -2.47 -12.00
C LEU A 313 -28.54 -3.90 -11.46
N VAL A 314 -27.89 -4.92 -12.01
CA VAL A 314 -28.01 -6.30 -11.50
C VAL A 314 -27.37 -6.45 -10.12
N GLU A 315 -26.23 -5.80 -9.90
CA GLU A 315 -25.58 -5.78 -8.59
C GLU A 315 -26.46 -5.03 -7.58
N GLU A 316 -27.00 -3.87 -7.96
CA GLU A 316 -27.96 -3.11 -7.15
C GLU A 316 -29.18 -3.95 -6.77
N ARG A 317 -29.72 -4.76 -7.70
CA ARG A 317 -30.86 -5.65 -7.44
C ARG A 317 -30.54 -6.76 -6.44
N SER A 318 -29.29 -7.19 -6.35
CA SER A 318 -28.84 -8.20 -5.40
C SER A 318 -28.90 -7.72 -3.94
N THR A 319 -29.05 -6.41 -3.71
CA THR A 319 -29.11 -5.83 -2.35
C THR A 319 -30.47 -5.96 -1.65
N PHE A 320 -31.54 -6.30 -2.38
CA PHE A 320 -32.92 -6.27 -1.87
C PHE A 320 -33.40 -7.57 -1.22
N PHE A 321 -32.50 -8.55 -1.00
CA PHE A 321 -32.81 -9.74 -0.23
C PHE A 321 -32.82 -9.45 1.27
N PHE A 322 -33.73 -10.07 2.01
CA PHE A 322 -33.81 -9.92 3.46
C PHE A 322 -32.60 -10.48 4.21
N SER A 323 -31.89 -11.45 3.65
CA SER A 323 -30.61 -11.93 4.16
C SER A 323 -29.48 -10.89 4.04
N ASN A 324 -29.67 -9.80 3.29
CA ASN A 324 -28.76 -8.65 3.24
C ASN A 324 -29.21 -7.50 4.17
N ALA A 325 -29.98 -7.79 5.21
CA ALA A 325 -30.47 -6.78 6.14
C ALA A 325 -30.42 -7.25 7.60
N LEU A 326 -30.19 -6.30 8.51
CA LEU A 326 -30.37 -6.47 9.95
C LEU A 326 -31.31 -5.39 10.51
N PRO A 327 -32.00 -5.66 11.64
CA PRO A 327 -32.77 -4.64 12.34
C PRO A 327 -31.86 -3.50 12.82
N MET A 328 -32.11 -2.28 12.34
CA MET A 328 -31.36 -1.09 12.74
C MET A 328 -32.32 0.04 13.08
N TRP A 329 -32.00 0.86 14.07
CA TRP A 329 -32.82 2.04 14.34
C TRP A 329 -32.73 3.04 13.18
N HIS A 330 -33.87 3.60 12.76
CA HIS A 330 -33.98 4.52 11.63
C HIS A 330 -33.02 5.71 11.77
N THR A 331 -32.89 6.26 12.97
CA THR A 331 -32.01 7.40 13.25
C THR A 331 -30.52 7.03 13.13
N ILE A 332 -30.16 5.77 13.34
CA ILE A 332 -28.79 5.24 13.19
C ILE A 332 -28.53 4.90 11.72
N ASN A 333 -29.45 4.19 11.09
CA ASN A 333 -29.40 3.81 9.67
C ASN A 333 -29.32 5.02 8.75
N GLY A 334 -30.13 6.05 9.00
CA GLY A 334 -30.11 7.33 8.29
C GLY A 334 -29.13 8.36 8.88
N GLY A 335 -28.39 8.00 9.93
CA GLY A 335 -27.45 8.86 10.65
C GLY A 335 -26.00 8.57 10.25
N HIS A 336 -25.14 8.36 11.25
CA HIS A 336 -23.70 8.17 11.01
C HIS A 336 -23.37 6.87 10.26
N TRP A 337 -24.28 5.88 10.25
CA TRP A 337 -24.10 4.67 9.44
C TRP A 337 -23.99 5.00 7.95
N VAL A 338 -24.97 5.74 7.39
CA VAL A 338 -24.95 6.11 5.96
C VAL A 338 -23.82 7.10 5.63
N GLU A 339 -23.43 7.95 6.58
CA GLU A 339 -22.27 8.85 6.43
C GLU A 339 -20.95 8.07 6.33
N MET A 340 -20.76 7.07 7.19
CA MET A 340 -19.62 6.15 7.13
C MET A 340 -19.59 5.41 5.77
N GLU A 341 -20.72 4.89 5.31
CA GLU A 341 -20.79 4.25 3.99
C GLU A 341 -20.45 5.21 2.84
N LYS A 342 -20.87 6.48 2.93
CA LYS A 342 -20.51 7.50 1.95
C LYS A 342 -19.01 7.73 1.93
N TRP A 343 -18.39 7.83 3.09
CA TRP A 343 -16.95 7.98 3.19
C TRP A 343 -16.19 6.77 2.63
N LEU A 344 -16.67 5.54 2.84
CA LEU A 344 -16.06 4.35 2.24
C LEU A 344 -16.01 4.42 0.71
N ARG A 345 -17.09 4.90 0.08
CA ARG A 345 -17.11 5.12 -1.37
C ARG A 345 -16.12 6.20 -1.81
N GLU A 346 -16.01 7.29 -1.06
CA GLU A 346 -15.02 8.35 -1.32
C GLU A 346 -13.58 7.84 -1.13
N LEU A 347 -13.34 6.98 -0.13
CA LEU A 347 -12.06 6.34 0.12
C LEU A 347 -11.66 5.43 -1.03
N ALA A 348 -12.56 4.54 -1.46
CA ALA A 348 -12.34 3.64 -2.59
C ALA A 348 -11.95 4.41 -3.86
N ASN A 349 -12.66 5.52 -4.11
CA ASN A 349 -12.39 6.41 -5.24
C ASN A 349 -11.03 7.11 -5.12
N LYS A 350 -10.75 7.75 -3.97
CA LYS A 350 -9.52 8.51 -3.72
C LYS A 350 -8.28 7.63 -3.76
N LYS A 351 -8.38 6.39 -3.27
CA LYS A 351 -7.30 5.40 -3.25
C LYS A 351 -7.24 4.54 -4.51
N GLU A 352 -8.20 4.69 -5.42
CA GLU A 352 -8.37 3.83 -6.61
C GLU A 352 -8.31 2.33 -6.26
N CYS A 353 -8.98 1.95 -5.18
CA CYS A 353 -8.87 0.61 -4.61
C CYS A 353 -10.23 -0.08 -4.46
N PHE A 354 -10.34 -1.31 -4.99
CA PHE A 354 -11.46 -2.19 -4.67
C PHE A 354 -11.41 -2.54 -3.19
N LEU A 355 -12.55 -2.35 -2.51
CA LEU A 355 -12.65 -2.63 -1.09
C LEU A 355 -13.47 -3.90 -0.87
N ASP A 356 -12.90 -4.86 -0.15
CA ASP A 356 -13.67 -5.94 0.44
C ASP A 356 -14.36 -5.42 1.70
N VAL A 357 -15.68 -5.57 1.77
CA VAL A 357 -16.51 -5.01 2.85
C VAL A 357 -17.29 -6.12 3.51
N TRP A 358 -16.97 -6.43 4.78
CA TRP A 358 -17.76 -7.33 5.63
C TRP A 358 -18.62 -6.52 6.58
N THR A 359 -19.91 -6.84 6.67
CA THR A 359 -20.87 -6.07 7.47
C THR A 359 -21.75 -6.99 8.28
N GLY A 360 -21.97 -6.71 9.56
CA GLY A 360 -22.80 -7.58 10.40
C GLY A 360 -23.14 -6.97 11.76
N GLY A 361 -23.68 -7.81 12.63
CA GLY A 361 -24.08 -7.45 13.99
C GLY A 361 -23.30 -8.24 15.04
N LEU A 362 -23.06 -7.61 16.19
CA LEU A 362 -22.47 -8.20 17.39
C LEU A 362 -23.42 -8.00 18.56
N ARG A 363 -23.56 -9.06 19.38
CA ARG A 363 -24.45 -9.14 20.54
C ARG A 363 -25.92 -8.91 20.18
N THR A 364 -26.81 -9.39 21.03
CA THR A 364 -28.23 -9.04 20.95
C THR A 364 -28.50 -7.92 21.94
N MET A 365 -29.13 -6.86 21.47
CA MET A 365 -29.49 -5.68 22.25
C MET A 365 -30.29 -6.06 23.49
N LYS A 366 -30.03 -5.36 24.60
CA LYS A 366 -30.77 -5.48 25.84
C LYS A 366 -31.35 -4.14 26.25
N ILE A 367 -32.65 -4.10 26.53
CA ILE A 367 -33.32 -2.95 27.16
C ILE A 367 -33.74 -3.42 28.56
N HIS A 368 -33.23 -2.76 29.61
CA HIS A 368 -33.41 -3.17 31.02
C HIS A 368 -33.11 -4.67 31.27
N GLY A 369 -32.00 -5.16 30.70
CA GLY A 369 -31.57 -6.55 30.87
C GLY A 369 -32.36 -7.60 30.08
N LYS A 370 -33.41 -7.21 29.34
CA LYS A 370 -34.19 -8.11 28.48
C LYS A 370 -33.75 -8.01 27.02
N LEU A 371 -33.58 -9.16 26.37
CA LEU A 371 -33.17 -9.25 24.97
C LEU A 371 -34.25 -8.69 24.03
N VAL A 372 -33.82 -7.90 23.05
CA VAL A 372 -34.69 -7.28 22.04
C VAL A 372 -34.65 -8.09 20.74
N ASN A 373 -35.84 -8.45 20.28
CA ASN A 373 -36.06 -9.57 19.37
C ASN A 373 -37.35 -9.30 18.58
N LEU A 374 -37.31 -9.41 17.25
CA LEU A 374 -38.47 -9.23 16.37
C LEU A 374 -39.13 -10.57 16.06
N GLY A 375 -40.46 -10.65 16.16
CA GLY A 375 -41.22 -11.87 15.85
C GLY A 375 -42.65 -11.58 15.42
N GLN A 376 -43.30 -12.56 14.78
CA GLN A 376 -44.70 -12.48 14.35
C GLN A 376 -45.58 -13.45 15.15
N ARG A 377 -46.76 -13.01 15.60
CA ARG A 377 -47.82 -13.89 16.10
C ARG A 377 -48.68 -14.36 14.93
N PHE A 378 -48.71 -15.66 14.63
CA PHE A 378 -49.69 -16.24 13.70
C PHE A 378 -50.93 -16.67 14.50
N THR A 379 -52.04 -15.99 14.32
CA THR A 379 -53.36 -16.48 14.76
C THR A 379 -54.00 -17.23 13.61
N ASP A 380 -53.58 -18.48 13.37
CA ASP A 380 -54.17 -19.31 12.31
C ASP A 380 -54.59 -20.66 12.91
N ARG A 381 -55.87 -20.76 13.31
CA ARG A 381 -56.48 -21.83 14.14
C ARG A 381 -56.34 -23.28 13.64
N ASN A 382 -55.63 -23.52 12.53
CA ASN A 382 -55.62 -24.82 11.84
C ASN A 382 -54.26 -25.54 11.78
N MET A 383 -53.21 -25.06 12.45
CA MET A 383 -51.98 -25.86 12.61
C MET A 383 -52.11 -26.79 13.84
N GLY A 384 -51.99 -28.10 13.63
CA GLY A 384 -52.01 -29.09 14.70
C GLY A 384 -50.88 -28.92 15.73
N PRO A 385 -50.85 -29.73 16.80
CA PRO A 385 -50.00 -29.57 17.99
C PRO A 385 -48.47 -29.68 17.77
N SER A 386 -47.99 -29.70 16.53
CA SER A 386 -46.58 -29.54 16.20
C SER A 386 -46.33 -28.10 15.77
N ALA A 387 -46.40 -27.17 16.72
CA ALA A 387 -46.06 -25.77 16.50
C ALA A 387 -44.53 -25.66 16.35
N SER A 388 -44.07 -25.53 15.10
CA SER A 388 -42.69 -25.20 14.80
C SER A 388 -42.33 -23.85 15.41
N VAL A 389 -41.19 -23.81 16.11
CA VAL A 389 -40.62 -22.61 16.74
C VAL A 389 -40.53 -21.49 15.70
N ILE A 390 -41.15 -20.35 15.96
CA ILE A 390 -41.07 -19.17 15.10
C ILE A 390 -39.68 -18.56 15.31
N PRO A 391 -38.86 -18.41 14.25
CA PRO A 391 -37.54 -17.81 14.40
C PRO A 391 -37.70 -16.34 14.78
N VAL A 392 -37.02 -15.97 15.87
CA VAL A 392 -37.00 -14.62 16.41
C VAL A 392 -35.76 -13.92 15.87
N VAL A 393 -35.92 -12.78 15.21
CA VAL A 393 -34.81 -12.04 14.61
C VAL A 393 -34.18 -11.12 15.68
N PRO A 394 -32.95 -11.37 16.15
CA PRO A 394 -32.31 -10.54 17.15
C PRO A 394 -31.99 -9.15 16.60
N VAL A 395 -32.21 -8.13 17.44
CA VAL A 395 -31.74 -6.77 17.14
C VAL A 395 -30.28 -6.69 17.59
N PRO A 396 -29.31 -6.41 16.70
CA PRO A 396 -27.91 -6.30 17.08
C PRO A 396 -27.69 -5.10 18.01
N GLU A 397 -26.86 -5.27 19.03
CA GLU A 397 -26.45 -4.16 19.91
C GLU A 397 -25.38 -3.28 19.24
N ILE A 398 -24.45 -3.92 18.53
CA ILE A 398 -23.33 -3.27 17.85
C ILE A 398 -23.35 -3.72 16.40
N LEU A 399 -23.18 -2.79 15.48
CA LEU A 399 -22.99 -3.05 14.06
C LEU A 399 -21.51 -2.91 13.74
N PHE A 400 -21.00 -3.74 12.84
CA PHE A 400 -19.62 -3.62 12.37
C PHE A 400 -19.55 -3.54 10.85
N LYS A 401 -18.52 -2.87 10.35
CA LYS A 401 -18.11 -2.92 8.95
C LYS A 401 -16.58 -3.03 8.88
N ILE A 402 -16.07 -4.18 8.44
CA ILE A 402 -14.64 -4.40 8.18
C ILE A 402 -14.37 -4.10 6.71
N VAL A 403 -13.35 -3.29 6.45
CA VAL A 403 -13.02 -2.82 5.11
C VAL A 403 -11.56 -3.07 4.83
N ARG A 404 -11.27 -3.88 3.81
CA ARG A 404 -9.90 -4.13 3.32
C ARG A 404 -9.74 -3.53 1.93
N CYS A 405 -8.69 -2.74 1.73
CA CYS A 405 -8.27 -2.33 0.39
C CYS A 405 -7.40 -3.45 -0.25
N GLN A 406 -7.86 -4.03 -1.35
CA GLN A 406 -7.20 -5.15 -2.02
C GLN A 406 -5.77 -4.83 -2.48
N ALA A 407 -5.55 -3.64 -3.06
CA ALA A 407 -4.25 -3.23 -3.61
C ALA A 407 -3.20 -2.89 -2.54
N LEU A 408 -3.63 -2.32 -1.41
CA LEU A 408 -2.73 -1.92 -0.32
C LEU A 408 -2.55 -3.02 0.72
N ASN A 409 -3.46 -4.00 0.74
CA ASN A 409 -3.56 -5.01 1.80
C ASN A 409 -3.61 -4.35 3.20
N GLU A 410 -4.39 -3.26 3.31
CA GLU A 410 -4.65 -2.55 4.57
C GLU A 410 -6.12 -2.76 4.93
N ALA A 411 -6.41 -2.97 6.22
CA ALA A 411 -7.76 -3.19 6.71
C ALA A 411 -8.10 -2.26 7.89
N ILE A 412 -9.35 -1.80 7.96
CA ILE A 412 -9.90 -0.96 9.01
C ILE A 412 -11.26 -1.50 9.43
N VAL A 413 -11.59 -1.39 10.72
CA VAL A 413 -12.87 -1.83 11.26
C VAL A 413 -13.65 -0.63 11.77
N PHE A 414 -14.91 -0.51 11.35
CA PHE A 414 -15.88 0.44 11.87
C PHE A 414 -16.83 -0.28 12.80
N LEU A 415 -17.12 0.34 13.94
CA LEU A 415 -18.04 -0.17 14.95
C LEU A 415 -19.06 0.92 15.27
N THR A 416 -20.33 0.59 15.16
CA THR A 416 -21.45 1.51 15.40
C THR A 416 -22.36 0.94 16.49
N ILE A 417 -22.58 1.70 17.56
CA ILE A 417 -23.54 1.31 18.61
C ILE A 417 -24.95 1.53 18.05
N ASN A 418 -25.76 0.47 18.02
CA ASN A 418 -27.12 0.48 17.51
C ASN A 418 -28.14 0.90 18.59
N ASP A 419 -27.82 1.86 19.47
CA ASP A 419 -28.75 2.32 20.50
C ASP A 419 -28.93 3.86 20.44
N PRO A 420 -30.11 4.35 19.99
CA PRO A 420 -30.36 5.78 19.86
C PRO A 420 -30.59 6.47 21.21
N LEU A 421 -30.80 5.72 22.29
CA LEU A 421 -31.08 6.25 23.63
C LEU A 421 -29.96 5.99 24.63
N LEU A 422 -28.75 5.67 24.16
CA LEU A 422 -27.59 5.51 25.03
C LEU A 422 -27.38 6.81 25.87
N GLU A 423 -27.82 6.78 27.14
CA GLU A 423 -27.64 7.85 28.11
C GLU A 423 -26.20 7.80 28.63
N LEU A 424 -25.41 8.82 28.29
CA LEU A 424 -24.06 9.02 28.81
C LEU A 424 -24.14 9.74 30.16
N ASP A 425 -24.81 9.14 31.13
CA ASP A 425 -24.97 9.75 32.45
C ASP A 425 -23.60 9.90 33.13
N GLY A 426 -23.19 11.15 33.36
CA GLY A 426 -22.02 11.51 34.16
C GLY A 426 -20.68 11.62 33.45
N MET A 427 -20.62 11.59 32.11
CA MET A 427 -19.37 11.82 31.38
C MET A 427 -19.22 13.29 31.00
N ASP A 428 -18.11 13.91 31.43
CA ASP A 428 -17.67 15.19 30.90
C ASP A 428 -17.53 15.08 29.37
N ALA A 429 -17.90 16.13 28.63
CA ALA A 429 -17.89 16.18 27.16
C ALA A 429 -16.51 15.93 26.50
N GLU A 430 -15.48 15.62 27.30
CA GLU A 430 -14.11 15.31 26.89
C GLU A 430 -13.72 13.83 27.04
N GLU A 431 -14.51 12.98 27.72
CA GLU A 431 -14.22 11.53 27.80
C GLU A 431 -14.89 10.75 26.64
N PRO A 432 -14.11 10.13 25.76
CA PRO A 432 -14.66 9.45 24.59
C PRO A 432 -15.17 8.03 24.92
N ILE A 433 -16.38 7.69 24.48
CA ILE A 433 -17.16 6.46 24.77
C ILE A 433 -16.39 5.13 24.56
N HIS A 434 -15.30 5.12 23.80
CA HIS A 434 -14.40 3.96 23.69
C HIS A 434 -13.66 3.62 24.99
N CYS A 435 -13.75 4.47 26.01
CA CYS A 435 -13.25 4.23 27.37
C CYS A 435 -14.26 3.46 28.24
N ILE A 436 -15.49 3.20 27.76
CA ILE A 436 -16.43 2.27 28.41
C ILE A 436 -15.93 0.84 28.16
N LYS A 437 -15.55 0.12 29.22
CA LYS A 437 -14.99 -1.25 29.16
C LYS A 437 -15.79 -2.20 28.28
N ASP A 438 -17.12 -2.09 28.27
CA ASP A 438 -18.01 -3.00 27.53
C ASP A 438 -18.06 -2.74 26.01
N TYR A 439 -17.61 -1.55 25.58
CA TYR A 439 -17.55 -1.11 24.18
C TYR A 439 -16.11 -0.88 23.68
N GLN A 440 -15.08 -1.13 24.51
CA GLN A 440 -13.68 -1.06 24.11
C GLN A 440 -13.26 -2.35 23.37
N LEU A 441 -13.57 -2.43 22.08
CA LEU A 441 -13.27 -3.62 21.26
C LEU A 441 -11.89 -3.60 20.59
N CYS A 442 -11.06 -2.58 20.84
CA CYS A 442 -9.70 -2.45 20.32
C CYS A 442 -8.78 -1.65 21.26
N ARG A 443 -7.45 -1.82 21.12
CA ARG A 443 -6.44 -1.19 22.00
C ARG A 443 -6.04 0.20 21.53
N GLN A 444 -5.88 0.39 20.22
CA GLN A 444 -5.55 1.68 19.61
C GLN A 444 -6.68 2.17 18.68
N LEU A 445 -7.10 3.41 18.88
CA LEU A 445 -8.01 4.09 17.96
C LEU A 445 -7.24 4.88 16.90
N LYS A 446 -7.78 4.94 15.67
CA LYS A 446 -7.31 5.92 14.68
C LYS A 446 -7.98 7.27 14.92
N ALA A 447 -7.18 8.26 15.31
CA ALA A 447 -7.59 9.59 15.79
C ALA A 447 -8.29 10.53 14.77
N HIS A 448 -8.78 10.03 13.63
CA HIS A 448 -9.28 10.89 12.53
C HIS A 448 -10.69 10.60 12.03
N TRP A 449 -11.42 9.67 12.66
CA TRP A 449 -12.83 9.44 12.32
C TRP A 449 -13.63 9.24 13.62
N TYR A 450 -14.23 10.34 14.07
CA TYR A 450 -15.11 10.41 15.23
C TYR A 450 -16.29 11.29 14.81
N LEU A 451 -17.51 10.75 14.87
CA LEU A 451 -18.76 11.50 14.63
C LEU A 451 -19.56 11.53 15.94
N PRO A 452 -19.21 12.40 16.92
CA PRO A 452 -19.83 12.40 18.24
C PRO A 452 -21.03 13.32 18.39
N ASP A 453 -21.29 14.18 17.40
CA ASP A 453 -22.15 15.36 17.60
C ASP A 453 -23.59 14.99 17.98
N ASN A 454 -23.99 13.72 17.79
CA ASN A 454 -25.28 13.22 18.24
C ASN A 454 -25.29 11.67 18.38
N THR A 455 -25.30 11.14 19.61
CA THR A 455 -25.44 9.68 19.87
C THR A 455 -26.72 9.09 19.26
N ARG A 456 -27.78 9.87 19.08
CA ARG A 456 -29.04 9.43 18.45
C ARG A 456 -28.86 9.04 16.98
N ARG A 457 -27.82 9.55 16.32
CA ARG A 457 -27.44 9.22 14.94
C ARG A 457 -26.54 7.97 14.85
N GLY A 458 -26.27 7.33 15.99
CA GLY A 458 -25.41 6.15 16.09
C GLY A 458 -23.97 6.55 16.38
N PHE A 459 -23.43 6.09 17.50
CA PHE A 459 -22.03 6.35 17.82
C PHE A 459 -21.13 5.42 17.00
N THR A 460 -20.28 5.97 16.13
CA THR A 460 -19.38 5.20 15.25
C THR A 460 -17.91 5.52 15.51
N TYR A 461 -17.08 4.49 15.69
CA TYR A 461 -15.63 4.62 15.87
C TYR A 461 -14.86 3.58 15.03
N CYS A 462 -13.55 3.78 14.90
CA CYS A 462 -12.70 2.94 14.04
C CYS A 462 -11.55 2.30 14.81
N CYS A 463 -11.24 1.05 14.46
CA CYS A 463 -10.16 0.24 15.02
C CYS A 463 -9.20 -0.26 13.93
N GLU A 464 -7.97 -0.57 14.31
CA GLU A 464 -7.11 -1.45 13.50
C GLU A 464 -7.73 -2.85 13.44
N TYR A 465 -7.62 -3.48 12.27
CA TYR A 465 -8.20 -4.82 12.04
C TYR A 465 -7.66 -5.87 13.02
N HIS A 466 -6.34 -5.89 13.26
CA HIS A 466 -5.71 -6.88 14.13
C HIS A 466 -6.08 -6.74 15.61
N ASP A 467 -6.25 -5.50 16.08
CA ASP A 467 -6.75 -5.23 17.42
C ASP A 467 -8.16 -5.79 17.60
N PHE A 468 -9.04 -5.55 16.62
CA PHE A 468 -10.42 -6.02 16.66
C PHE A 468 -10.52 -7.55 16.60
N ILE A 469 -9.84 -8.21 15.65
CA ILE A 469 -9.94 -9.67 15.51
C ILE A 469 -9.32 -10.45 16.66
N SER A 470 -8.42 -9.80 17.42
CA SER A 470 -7.84 -10.38 18.64
C SER A 470 -8.83 -10.35 19.81
N HIS A 471 -9.89 -9.55 19.71
CA HIS A 471 -10.92 -9.47 20.74
C HIS A 471 -11.82 -10.73 20.72
N PRO A 472 -12.18 -11.32 21.88
CA PRO A 472 -13.00 -12.53 21.94
C PRO A 472 -14.31 -12.45 21.16
N LEU A 473 -15.01 -11.30 21.19
CA LEU A 473 -16.26 -11.12 20.42
C LEU A 473 -16.06 -11.22 18.91
N ALA A 474 -14.93 -10.77 18.37
CA ALA A 474 -14.68 -10.88 16.93
C ALA A 474 -14.44 -12.34 16.51
N GLN A 475 -13.97 -13.17 17.43
CA GLN A 475 -13.82 -14.61 17.20
C GLN A 475 -15.16 -15.34 17.11
N GLU A 476 -16.27 -14.73 17.54
CA GLU A 476 -17.61 -15.34 17.50
C GLU A 476 -18.26 -15.29 16.10
N ILE A 477 -17.82 -14.41 15.20
CA ILE A 477 -18.52 -14.14 13.93
C ILE A 477 -17.94 -14.83 12.69
N SER A 478 -16.87 -15.62 12.80
CA SER A 478 -16.33 -16.44 11.69
C SER A 478 -16.03 -15.65 10.40
N ILE A 479 -15.30 -14.54 10.47
CA ILE A 479 -14.88 -13.80 9.26
C ILE A 479 -13.79 -14.59 8.54
N PRO A 480 -13.86 -14.79 7.20
CA PRO A 480 -12.82 -15.50 6.44
C PRO A 480 -11.45 -14.80 6.55
N ILE A 481 -10.56 -15.34 7.39
CA ILE A 481 -9.24 -14.74 7.71
C ILE A 481 -8.28 -14.82 6.51
N GLU A 482 -8.47 -15.80 5.61
CA GLU A 482 -7.61 -16.05 4.44
C GLU A 482 -7.50 -14.84 3.48
N HIS A 483 -8.47 -13.92 3.54
CA HIS A 483 -8.51 -12.71 2.73
C HIS A 483 -8.15 -11.45 3.54
N MET A 484 -7.38 -11.55 4.62
CA MET A 484 -7.01 -10.39 5.46
C MET A 484 -5.49 -10.23 5.60
N PRO A 485 -4.97 -9.00 5.79
CA PRO A 485 -3.53 -8.79 5.92
C PRO A 485 -2.96 -9.56 7.11
N GLU A 486 -1.73 -10.05 6.99
CA GLU A 486 -0.97 -10.50 8.16
C GLU A 486 -0.55 -9.28 8.99
N ALA A 487 -0.58 -9.41 10.32
CA ALA A 487 -0.12 -8.36 11.23
C ALA A 487 1.35 -8.03 10.95
N LYS A 488 1.67 -6.73 10.86
CA LYS A 488 3.00 -6.25 10.46
C LYS A 488 3.35 -4.98 11.21
N CYS A 489 4.61 -4.86 11.57
CA CYS A 489 5.16 -3.62 12.10
C CYS A 489 5.76 -2.79 10.99
N THR A 490 5.52 -1.49 11.01
CA THR A 490 6.01 -0.54 10.01
C THR A 490 6.77 0.61 10.65
N ILE A 491 7.85 1.04 10.01
CA ILE A 491 8.66 2.19 10.40
C ILE A 491 8.94 3.03 9.17
N ASP A 492 8.50 4.28 9.18
CA ASP A 492 8.78 5.27 8.15
C ASP A 492 10.17 5.88 8.41
N LEU A 493 11.13 5.59 7.53
CA LEU A 493 12.52 6.06 7.69
C LEU A 493 12.64 7.59 7.74
N ASN A 494 11.69 8.32 7.17
CA ASN A 494 11.74 9.77 7.14
C ASN A 494 11.07 10.40 8.36
N LYS A 495 10.05 9.75 8.94
CA LYS A 495 9.30 10.25 10.10
C LYS A 495 9.76 9.67 11.44
N ASP A 496 9.96 8.36 11.50
CA ASP A 496 10.17 7.63 12.75
C ASP A 496 11.67 7.44 13.08
N VAL A 497 12.57 7.57 12.09
CA VAL A 497 14.03 7.42 12.27
C VAL A 497 14.73 8.78 12.37
N THR A 498 15.53 8.96 13.41
CA THR A 498 16.36 10.15 13.66
C THR A 498 17.85 9.79 13.68
N ALA A 499 18.72 10.79 13.87
CA ALA A 499 20.16 10.56 14.00
C ALA A 499 20.55 9.77 15.26
N SER A 500 19.70 9.74 16.28
CA SER A 500 19.89 8.94 17.50
C SER A 500 19.21 7.57 17.44
N SER A 501 18.46 7.24 16.39
CA SER A 501 17.76 5.96 16.32
C SER A 501 18.73 4.76 16.19
N PRO A 502 18.43 3.61 16.82
CA PRO A 502 19.20 2.38 16.65
C PRO A 502 19.03 1.80 15.24
N LEU A 503 19.99 0.96 14.83
CA LEU A 503 19.89 0.13 13.63
C LEU A 503 19.10 -1.15 13.92
N PHE A 504 18.33 -1.58 12.93
CA PHE A 504 17.79 -2.94 12.89
C PHE A 504 18.78 -3.85 12.17
N LEU A 505 19.27 -4.86 12.86
CA LEU A 505 20.13 -5.89 12.28
C LEU A 505 19.41 -7.23 12.19
N SER A 506 19.68 -7.97 11.11
CA SER A 506 19.26 -9.35 10.99
C SER A 506 19.99 -10.22 12.02
N ILE A 507 19.26 -11.15 12.62
CA ILE A 507 19.80 -12.09 13.60
C ILE A 507 20.71 -13.08 12.86
N GLY A 508 21.94 -13.25 13.33
CA GLY A 508 22.93 -14.15 12.72
C GLY A 508 23.88 -13.43 11.79
N SER A 509 23.40 -12.83 10.68
CA SER A 509 24.29 -12.13 9.74
C SER A 509 24.79 -10.78 10.24
N LEU A 510 24.05 -10.15 11.18
CA LEU A 510 24.32 -8.80 11.68
C LEU A 510 24.33 -7.71 10.60
N GLU A 511 23.76 -8.00 9.43
CA GLU A 511 23.58 -7.01 8.38
C GLU A 511 22.41 -6.08 8.72
N PRO A 512 22.51 -4.77 8.43
CA PRO A 512 21.37 -3.87 8.54
C PRO A 512 20.21 -4.35 7.66
N ILE A 513 19.00 -4.25 8.19
CA ILE A 513 17.78 -4.55 7.45
C ILE A 513 17.41 -3.31 6.66
N TYR A 514 17.10 -3.43 5.37
CA TYR A 514 16.70 -2.31 4.51
C TYR A 514 15.25 -2.50 4.04
N PRO A 515 14.52 -1.41 3.70
CA PRO A 515 13.22 -1.50 3.06
C PRO A 515 13.28 -2.23 1.71
N GLU A 516 12.13 -2.69 1.24
CA GLU A 516 12.01 -3.16 -0.13
C GLU A 516 12.07 -1.98 -1.12
N ARG A 517 12.55 -2.25 -2.34
CA ARG A 517 12.63 -1.24 -3.42
C ARG A 517 11.25 -0.68 -3.80
N SER A 518 10.19 -1.48 -3.69
CA SER A 518 8.79 -1.11 -3.96
C SER A 518 8.25 -0.10 -2.94
N SER A 519 8.76 -0.12 -1.71
CA SER A 519 8.36 0.73 -0.59
C SER A 519 9.60 1.32 0.11
N PRO A 520 10.43 2.12 -0.58
CA PRO A 520 11.81 2.41 -0.17
C PRO A 520 11.92 3.27 1.10
N GLN A 521 10.81 3.83 1.59
CA GLN A 521 10.73 4.61 2.83
C GLN A 521 10.19 3.80 4.02
N LEU A 522 9.66 2.60 3.80
CA LEU A 522 8.91 1.85 4.81
C LEU A 522 9.61 0.54 5.15
N LEU A 523 10.21 0.47 6.33
CA LEU A 523 10.71 -0.78 6.89
C LEU A 523 9.54 -1.59 7.42
N THR A 524 9.41 -2.85 6.99
CA THR A 524 8.27 -3.71 7.35
C THR A 524 8.76 -5.00 7.99
N PHE A 525 8.13 -5.41 9.07
CA PHE A 525 8.39 -6.66 9.78
C PHE A 525 7.11 -7.46 9.92
N ASN A 526 7.19 -8.77 9.69
CA ASN A 526 6.05 -9.65 9.96
C ASN A 526 5.82 -9.77 11.47
N SER A 527 4.57 -9.92 11.90
CA SER A 527 4.26 -10.15 13.31
C SER A 527 5.03 -11.35 13.84
N GLY A 528 5.61 -11.20 15.01
CA GLY A 528 6.48 -12.19 15.64
C GLY A 528 7.90 -12.26 15.10
N GLN A 529 8.21 -11.58 13.99
CA GLN A 529 9.58 -11.48 13.48
C GLN A 529 10.49 -10.81 14.52
N LYS A 530 11.61 -11.46 14.80
CA LYS A 530 12.62 -10.95 15.72
C LYS A 530 13.77 -10.29 14.95
N HIS A 531 14.33 -9.24 15.52
CA HIS A 531 15.47 -8.50 14.98
C HIS A 531 16.31 -7.94 16.14
N LEU A 532 17.57 -7.59 15.85
CA LEU A 532 18.45 -6.99 16.84
C LEU A 532 18.47 -5.48 16.67
N LEU A 533 18.06 -4.74 17.69
CA LEU A 533 18.36 -3.32 17.80
C LEU A 533 19.82 -3.14 18.16
N TYR A 534 20.49 -2.18 17.51
CA TYR A 534 21.90 -1.91 17.74
C TYR A 534 22.21 -0.41 17.74
N CYS A 535 22.88 0.06 18.80
CA CYS A 535 23.41 1.40 18.95
C CYS A 535 24.93 1.42 18.73
N PRO A 536 25.41 1.86 17.55
CA PRO A 536 26.82 1.71 17.19
C PRO A 536 27.75 2.62 17.99
N GLY A 537 28.42 2.09 19.03
CA GLY A 537 29.30 2.86 19.91
C GLY A 537 28.59 3.58 21.07
N GLY A 538 27.29 3.35 21.24
CA GLY A 538 26.47 3.83 22.36
C GLY A 538 25.72 2.69 23.05
N GLN A 539 24.84 3.05 23.98
CA GLN A 539 23.88 2.13 24.59
C GLN A 539 22.46 2.44 24.13
N ILE A 540 21.57 1.46 24.25
CA ILE A 540 20.15 1.64 23.99
C ILE A 540 19.52 2.42 25.14
N THR A 541 18.77 3.45 24.82
CA THR A 541 18.00 4.30 25.72
C THR A 541 16.51 4.14 25.40
N ARG A 542 15.69 3.93 26.44
CA ARG A 542 14.22 3.79 26.36
C ARG A 542 13.56 4.51 27.51
N PHE A 543 12.50 5.27 27.24
CA PHE A 543 11.75 6.02 28.28
C PHE A 543 12.68 6.76 29.25
N ASP A 544 13.68 7.46 28.71
CA ASP A 544 14.74 8.20 29.43
C ASP A 544 15.73 7.36 30.28
N HIS A 545 15.61 6.03 30.26
CA HIS A 545 16.56 5.12 30.91
C HIS A 545 17.56 4.54 29.91
N THR A 546 18.85 4.71 30.18
CA THR A 546 19.93 4.13 29.38
C THR A 546 20.29 2.74 29.92
N THR A 547 20.18 1.74 29.06
CA THR A 547 20.55 0.35 29.39
C THR A 547 22.07 0.18 29.40
N ASN A 548 22.56 -0.93 29.96
CA ASN A 548 23.99 -1.29 29.91
C ASN A 548 24.37 -2.02 28.61
N SER A 549 23.50 -2.07 27.60
CA SER A 549 23.72 -2.82 26.36
C SER A 549 23.67 -1.92 25.13
N SER A 550 24.60 -2.15 24.20
CA SER A 550 24.55 -1.57 22.85
C SER A 550 23.59 -2.33 21.92
N THR A 551 23.12 -3.52 22.31
CA THR A 551 22.25 -4.38 21.52
C THR A 551 21.05 -4.89 22.31
N GLU A 552 19.93 -5.12 21.64
CA GLU A 552 18.72 -5.66 22.25
C GLU A 552 17.89 -6.46 21.24
N LEU A 553 17.40 -7.62 21.67
CA LEU A 553 16.50 -8.45 20.84
C LEU A 553 15.07 -7.90 20.93
N SER A 554 14.54 -7.49 19.78
CA SER A 554 13.19 -6.94 19.62
C SER A 554 12.33 -7.85 18.77
N LYS A 555 11.03 -7.88 19.03
CA LYS A 555 10.02 -8.67 18.33
C LYS A 555 8.91 -7.75 17.85
N CYS A 556 8.55 -7.85 16.56
CA CYS A 556 7.40 -7.17 16.02
C CYS A 556 6.09 -7.71 16.62
N LEU A 557 5.20 -6.80 17.04
CA LEU A 557 3.82 -7.11 17.41
C LEU A 557 2.88 -6.79 16.24
N ASP A 558 2.47 -5.53 16.12
CA ASP A 558 1.64 -5.01 15.04
C ASP A 558 1.75 -3.48 14.94
N GLY A 559 1.45 -2.91 13.77
CA GLY A 559 1.41 -1.47 13.55
C GLY A 559 2.76 -0.78 13.82
N LYS A 560 2.85 0.01 14.89
CA LYS A 560 4.11 0.64 15.33
C LYS A 560 4.67 0.02 16.62
N SER A 561 4.05 -1.05 17.10
CA SER A 561 4.33 -1.65 18.40
C SER A 561 5.33 -2.79 18.29
N PHE A 562 6.37 -2.73 19.12
CA PHE A 562 7.42 -3.73 19.24
C PHE A 562 7.50 -4.20 20.69
N SER A 563 8.08 -5.37 20.92
CA SER A 563 8.31 -5.90 22.26
C SER A 563 9.77 -6.26 22.48
N SER A 564 10.27 -5.90 23.66
CA SER A 564 11.61 -6.18 24.11
C SER A 564 11.70 -7.59 24.69
N VAL A 565 12.39 -8.51 24.01
CA VAL A 565 12.48 -9.91 24.46
C VAL A 565 13.19 -10.06 25.81
N PRO A 566 14.32 -9.37 26.09
CA PRO A 566 15.01 -9.52 27.38
C PRO A 566 14.26 -8.94 28.59
N TYR A 567 13.31 -8.04 28.37
CA TYR A 567 12.62 -7.28 29.44
C TYR A 567 11.15 -7.66 29.51
N HIS A 568 10.86 -8.94 29.76
CA HIS A 568 9.48 -9.46 29.93
C HIS A 568 8.50 -9.09 28.81
N ASN A 569 8.98 -8.96 27.56
CA ASN A 569 8.19 -8.50 26.41
C ASN A 569 7.57 -7.11 26.61
N LEU A 570 8.26 -6.21 27.31
CA LEU A 570 7.88 -4.81 27.43
C LEU A 570 7.59 -4.21 26.04
N GLU A 571 6.37 -3.73 25.86
CA GLU A 571 5.91 -3.11 24.61
C GLU A 571 6.39 -1.66 24.51
N TYR A 572 6.76 -1.22 23.31
CA TYR A 572 7.17 0.14 22.99
C TYR A 572 6.93 0.48 21.52
N SER A 573 6.85 1.77 21.20
CA SER A 573 6.91 2.27 19.83
C SER A 573 8.33 2.70 19.47
N PHE A 574 8.71 2.62 18.19
CA PHE A 574 10.10 2.81 17.78
C PHE A 574 10.68 4.19 18.13
N ASP A 575 9.85 5.24 18.11
CA ASP A 575 10.20 6.61 18.51
C ASP A 575 10.56 6.75 20.00
N GLN A 576 10.22 5.76 20.84
CA GLN A 576 10.59 5.70 22.25
C GLN A 576 11.98 5.07 22.48
N VAL A 577 12.67 4.67 21.41
CA VAL A 577 13.99 4.04 21.48
C VAL A 577 15.05 4.89 20.79
N ALA A 578 16.15 5.15 21.48
CA ALA A 578 17.27 5.93 20.98
C ALA A 578 18.62 5.34 21.41
N CYS A 579 19.69 5.92 20.89
CA CYS A 579 21.07 5.63 21.25
C CYS A 579 21.64 6.78 22.08
N SER A 580 22.37 6.41 23.14
CA SER A 580 22.95 7.36 24.09
C SER A 580 24.05 8.25 23.50
N LYS A 581 24.62 7.89 22.34
CA LYS A 581 25.73 8.58 21.67
C LYS A 581 25.61 8.50 20.16
N ASN A 582 26.23 9.45 19.48
CA ASN A 582 26.43 9.39 18.03
C ASN A 582 27.23 8.12 17.63
N PRO A 583 27.01 7.59 16.42
CA PRO A 583 27.75 6.45 15.91
C PRO A 583 29.27 6.67 15.96
N SER A 584 30.01 5.66 16.42
CA SER A 584 31.49 5.71 16.46
C SER A 584 32.09 4.64 15.55
N PRO A 585 32.42 4.97 14.28
CA PRO A 585 32.98 4.00 13.35
C PRO A 585 34.41 3.66 13.74
N VAL A 586 34.76 2.38 13.61
CA VAL A 586 36.11 1.87 13.83
C VAL A 586 36.66 1.24 12.56
N THR A 587 37.98 1.11 12.50
CA THR A 587 38.69 0.54 11.36
C THR A 587 39.39 -0.74 11.77
N ARG A 588 39.24 -1.80 10.99
CA ARG A 588 40.05 -3.02 11.14
C ARG A 588 40.79 -3.33 9.84
N SER A 589 41.97 -3.90 9.95
CA SER A 589 42.77 -4.32 8.80
C SER A 589 43.39 -5.65 9.09
N ASN A 590 43.46 -6.51 8.08
CA ASN A 590 44.28 -7.70 8.10
C ASN A 590 45.53 -7.41 7.27
N SER A 591 46.63 -7.06 7.95
CA SER A 591 47.90 -6.67 7.29
C SER A 591 48.49 -7.75 6.38
N ARG A 592 48.03 -9.01 6.48
CA ARG A 592 48.42 -10.10 5.58
C ARG A 592 47.68 -10.05 4.23
N HIS A 593 46.55 -9.37 4.14
CA HIS A 593 45.75 -9.24 2.92
C HIS A 593 46.11 -7.95 2.19
N LYS A 594 47.08 -8.07 1.28
CA LYS A 594 47.39 -7.02 0.31
C LYS A 594 46.28 -6.94 -0.73
N CYS A 595 45.83 -5.73 -1.03
CA CYS A 595 44.86 -5.46 -2.08
C CYS A 595 45.51 -4.91 -3.36
N SER A 596 46.74 -4.43 -3.28
CA SER A 596 47.61 -4.08 -4.40
C SER A 596 49.08 -4.28 -3.99
N SER A 597 50.04 -3.96 -4.86
CA SER A 597 51.48 -4.08 -4.55
C SER A 597 51.88 -3.31 -3.27
N ASP A 598 51.29 -2.14 -3.07
CA ASP A 598 51.57 -1.20 -1.97
C ASP A 598 50.35 -0.92 -1.07
N GLY A 599 49.23 -1.61 -1.30
CA GLY A 599 47.96 -1.40 -0.60
C GLY A 599 47.61 -2.52 0.37
N VAL A 600 47.08 -2.16 1.54
CA VAL A 600 46.46 -3.09 2.49
C VAL A 600 44.94 -2.91 2.50
N LEU A 601 44.22 -4.03 2.64
CA LEU A 601 42.78 -4.00 2.78
C LEU A 601 42.40 -3.49 4.18
N VAL A 602 41.52 -2.50 4.23
CA VAL A 602 40.99 -1.92 5.47
C VAL A 602 39.48 -1.87 5.39
N GLU A 603 38.81 -2.24 6.46
CA GLU A 603 37.37 -2.18 6.60
C GLU A 603 36.99 -1.10 7.61
N ILE A 604 36.00 -0.28 7.24
CA ILE A 604 35.38 0.74 8.07
C ILE A 604 33.98 0.23 8.42
N GLY A 605 33.59 0.36 9.68
CA GLY A 605 32.32 -0.15 10.16
C GLY A 605 32.20 -0.08 11.67
N TYR A 606 31.43 -1.00 12.23
CA TYR A 606 31.07 -0.98 13.64
C TYR A 606 31.26 -2.35 14.29
N GLN A 607 31.87 -2.38 15.47
CA GLN A 607 32.04 -3.60 16.26
C GLN A 607 30.76 -3.90 17.04
N VAL A 608 30.10 -5.01 16.74
CA VAL A 608 28.87 -5.45 17.42
C VAL A 608 29.25 -6.36 18.59
N LYS A 609 29.70 -5.77 19.71
CA LYS A 609 30.26 -6.50 20.89
C LYS A 609 31.20 -7.64 20.45
N ASP A 610 31.00 -8.85 20.98
CA ASP A 610 31.75 -10.06 20.62
C ASP A 610 31.11 -10.83 19.45
N SER A 611 30.00 -10.34 18.90
CA SER A 611 29.18 -11.05 17.91
C SER A 611 29.69 -10.87 16.47
N GLY A 612 30.42 -9.79 16.18
CA GLY A 612 30.98 -9.58 14.84
C GLY A 612 31.25 -8.12 14.49
N PHE A 613 31.48 -7.87 13.20
CA PHE A 613 31.80 -6.56 12.66
C PHE A 613 30.88 -6.21 11.50
N GLN A 614 30.10 -5.15 11.65
CA GLN A 614 29.21 -4.64 10.63
C GLN A 614 29.98 -3.68 9.73
N ARG A 615 30.48 -4.19 8.61
CA ARG A 615 31.24 -3.43 7.61
C ARG A 615 30.31 -2.50 6.81
N THR A 616 30.70 -1.25 6.66
CA THR A 616 30.00 -0.27 5.80
C THR A 616 30.82 0.05 4.55
N ILE A 617 32.14 0.19 4.69
CA ILE A 617 33.05 0.53 3.59
C ILE A 617 34.27 -0.37 3.64
N GLN A 618 34.75 -0.82 2.49
CA GLN A 618 36.04 -1.48 2.34
C GLN A 618 36.96 -0.60 1.50
N VAL A 619 38.23 -0.49 1.85
CA VAL A 619 39.20 0.32 1.11
C VAL A 619 40.50 -0.42 0.91
N CYS A 620 41.19 -0.08 -0.18
CA CYS A 620 42.58 -0.46 -0.43
C CYS A 620 43.48 0.74 -0.19
N HIS A 621 44.25 0.72 0.90
CA HIS A 621 45.00 1.89 1.36
C HIS A 621 46.52 1.68 1.30
N SER A 622 47.24 2.60 0.66
CA SER A 622 48.69 2.69 0.72
C SER A 622 49.11 3.58 1.89
N ARG A 623 49.75 2.96 2.89
CA ARG A 623 50.39 3.69 4.00
C ARG A 623 51.61 4.48 3.53
N ASN A 624 52.30 4.00 2.49
CA ASN A 624 53.52 4.60 1.99
C ASN A 624 53.28 5.93 1.28
N LEU A 625 52.15 6.06 0.58
CA LEU A 625 51.72 7.29 -0.11
C LEU A 625 50.66 8.07 0.65
N ALA A 626 50.18 7.54 1.79
CA ALA A 626 49.07 8.09 2.57
C ALA A 626 47.82 8.36 1.70
N THR A 627 47.46 7.39 0.86
CA THR A 627 46.34 7.52 -0.11
C THR A 627 45.60 6.21 -0.29
N THR A 628 44.35 6.30 -0.75
CA THR A 628 43.47 5.15 -0.99
C THR A 628 43.33 4.92 -2.49
N SER A 629 43.69 3.72 -2.95
CA SER A 629 43.59 3.34 -4.37
C SER A 629 42.13 3.20 -4.82
N TRP A 630 41.32 2.54 -4.00
CA TRP A 630 39.89 2.39 -4.22
C TRP A 630 39.14 2.15 -2.90
N ALA A 631 37.87 2.53 -2.88
CA ALA A 631 36.88 2.21 -1.86
C ALA A 631 35.71 1.48 -2.48
N HIS A 632 35.07 0.62 -1.69
CA HIS A 632 33.97 -0.24 -2.10
C HIS A 632 32.82 -0.15 -1.08
N SER A 633 31.60 0.01 -1.58
CA SER A 633 30.35 -0.09 -0.83
C SER A 633 29.20 -0.51 -1.75
N THR A 634 28.14 -1.06 -1.17
CA THR A 634 26.88 -1.33 -1.88
C THR A 634 25.95 -0.11 -1.78
N ILE A 635 25.42 0.35 -2.90
CA ILE A 635 24.29 1.29 -2.94
C ILE A 635 23.01 0.47 -3.04
N ARG A 636 22.19 0.51 -1.99
CA ARG A 636 20.96 -0.29 -1.91
C ARG A 636 19.88 0.22 -2.89
N GLY A 637 19.06 -0.67 -3.43
CA GLY A 637 17.93 -0.30 -4.27
C GLY A 637 16.88 0.54 -3.53
N ALA A 638 16.82 0.44 -2.20
CA ALA A 638 15.99 1.29 -1.36
C ALA A 638 16.49 2.74 -1.23
N ILE A 639 17.63 3.12 -1.85
CA ILE A 639 18.24 4.46 -1.71
C ILE A 639 17.30 5.60 -2.13
N GLY A 640 16.28 5.32 -2.98
CA GLY A 640 15.25 6.29 -3.36
C GLY A 640 14.42 6.83 -2.18
N GLY A 641 14.38 6.12 -1.05
CA GLY A 641 13.74 6.56 0.19
C GLY A 641 14.68 7.17 1.23
N SER A 642 15.98 7.26 0.93
CA SER A 642 16.97 7.77 1.89
C SER A 642 16.86 9.28 2.11
N LYS A 643 17.20 9.72 3.32
CA LYS A 643 17.40 11.13 3.66
C LYS A 643 18.82 11.37 4.18
N VAL A 644 19.37 12.53 3.87
CA VAL A 644 20.63 12.98 4.47
C VAL A 644 20.32 13.69 5.79
N PHE A 645 20.80 13.14 6.92
CA PHE A 645 20.49 13.65 8.26
C PHE A 645 21.23 14.96 8.58
N ARG A 646 20.67 16.11 8.18
CA ARG A 646 21.35 17.42 8.32
C ARG A 646 21.37 17.96 9.74
N ASP A 647 20.37 17.62 10.55
CA ASP A 647 20.14 18.23 11.87
C ASP A 647 21.22 17.88 12.89
N ALA A 648 21.92 16.75 12.72
CA ALA A 648 23.04 16.35 13.56
C ALA A 648 24.40 16.95 13.15
N GLY A 649 24.43 17.82 12.13
CA GLY A 649 25.66 18.36 11.57
C GLY A 649 26.51 17.33 10.81
N ALA A 650 27.59 17.79 10.17
CA ALA A 650 28.56 16.90 9.52
C ALA A 650 29.62 16.45 10.55
N PRO A 651 29.90 15.14 10.67
CA PRO A 651 30.95 14.64 11.56
C PRO A 651 32.33 15.20 11.23
N THR A 652 33.18 15.29 12.25
CA THR A 652 34.62 15.51 12.05
C THR A 652 35.28 14.27 11.44
N PHE A 653 36.18 14.48 10.49
CA PHE A 653 36.90 13.39 9.86
C PHE A 653 37.83 12.68 10.83
N SER A 654 37.76 11.36 10.86
CA SER A 654 38.66 10.51 11.62
C SER A 654 39.83 10.03 10.75
N LYS A 655 41.05 10.03 11.29
CA LYS A 655 42.23 9.49 10.59
C LYS A 655 42.46 7.99 10.85
N GLY A 656 41.97 7.47 11.98
CA GLY A 656 42.34 6.13 12.44
C GLY A 656 43.86 5.97 12.61
N GLN A 657 44.34 4.73 12.49
CA GLN A 657 45.75 4.35 12.69
C GLN A 657 46.59 4.29 11.40
N PHE A 658 46.09 4.82 10.28
CA PHE A 658 46.71 4.61 8.96
C PHE A 658 47.52 5.80 8.43
N PHE A 659 47.48 6.93 9.14
CA PHE A 659 48.18 8.17 8.78
C PHE A 659 49.14 8.58 9.91
N GLU A 660 50.16 7.76 10.15
CA GLU A 660 51.13 7.99 11.24
C GLU A 660 52.07 9.17 10.93
N ASN A 661 52.54 9.26 9.68
CA ASN A 661 53.55 10.24 9.26
C ASN A 661 52.97 11.49 8.60
N VAL A 662 51.65 11.65 8.59
CA VAL A 662 50.95 12.81 8.00
C VAL A 662 49.96 13.40 8.99
N VAL A 663 49.99 14.73 9.12
CA VAL A 663 49.04 15.49 9.94
C VAL A 663 47.82 15.86 9.08
N MET A 664 46.92 14.90 8.87
CA MET A 664 45.82 14.99 7.88
C MET A 664 44.90 16.20 8.01
N ASN A 665 44.68 16.72 9.23
CA ASN A 665 43.89 17.92 9.46
C ASN A 665 44.56 19.22 8.96
N LYS A 666 45.87 19.20 8.67
CA LYS A 666 46.60 20.33 8.08
C LYS A 666 46.73 20.25 6.55
N VAL A 667 46.42 19.12 5.93
CA VAL A 667 46.64 18.89 4.48
C VAL A 667 45.69 19.70 3.61
N TYR A 668 44.39 19.66 3.92
CA TYR A 668 43.32 20.25 3.10
C TYR A 668 43.00 21.73 3.34
N PRO A 669 43.30 22.36 4.49
CA PRO A 669 43.17 23.82 4.62
C PRO A 669 43.87 24.59 3.49
N ARG A 670 43.16 25.54 2.88
CA ARG A 670 43.62 26.28 1.69
C ARG A 670 44.94 27.02 1.92
N ASN A 671 45.14 27.60 3.10
CA ASN A 671 46.39 28.27 3.47
C ASN A 671 47.59 27.33 3.40
N HIS A 672 47.44 26.07 3.84
CA HIS A 672 48.48 25.05 3.70
C HIS A 672 48.70 24.68 2.24
N GLN A 673 47.63 24.51 1.46
CA GLN A 673 47.75 24.23 0.02
C GLN A 673 48.50 25.34 -0.74
N VAL A 674 48.26 26.61 -0.41
CA VAL A 674 48.98 27.76 -1.00
C VAL A 674 50.48 27.65 -0.71
N ALA A 675 50.88 27.32 0.52
CA ALA A 675 52.28 27.11 0.87
C ALA A 675 52.89 25.89 0.14
N THR A 676 52.15 24.78 0.07
CA THR A 676 52.57 23.59 -0.66
C THR A 676 52.76 23.87 -2.16
N PHE A 677 51.81 24.56 -2.80
CA PHE A 677 51.87 24.91 -4.23
C PHE A 677 53.00 25.90 -4.52
N ALA A 678 53.24 26.87 -3.62
CA ALA A 678 54.39 27.77 -3.74
C ALA A 678 55.70 26.98 -3.75
N ASN A 679 55.85 25.95 -2.91
CA ASN A 679 57.04 25.10 -2.93
C ASN A 679 57.15 24.28 -4.23
N ILE A 680 56.04 23.68 -4.70
CA ILE A 680 56.01 22.90 -5.94
C ILE A 680 56.41 23.75 -7.16
N PHE A 681 55.98 25.01 -7.20
CA PHE A 681 56.24 25.94 -8.30
C PHE A 681 57.44 26.87 -8.04
N ASN A 682 58.39 26.49 -7.18
CA ASN A 682 59.61 27.26 -6.90
C ASN A 682 59.33 28.74 -6.56
N GLN A 683 58.30 28.99 -5.75
CA GLN A 683 57.82 30.31 -5.32
C GLN A 683 57.21 31.19 -6.43
N ASP A 684 56.83 30.62 -7.59
CA ASP A 684 56.11 31.35 -8.64
C ASP A 684 54.68 31.68 -8.20
N LYS A 685 54.50 32.91 -7.72
CA LYS A 685 53.20 33.43 -7.26
C LYS A 685 52.15 33.46 -8.36
N SER A 686 52.54 33.62 -9.63
CA SER A 686 51.60 33.68 -10.75
C SER A 686 50.96 32.32 -11.01
N LEU A 687 51.75 31.24 -10.93
CA LEU A 687 51.25 29.87 -11.03
C LEU A 687 50.40 29.49 -9.83
N VAL A 688 50.81 29.88 -8.62
CA VAL A 688 49.99 29.66 -7.41
C VAL A 688 48.64 30.36 -7.54
N GLU A 689 48.60 31.63 -7.95
CA GLU A 689 47.35 32.38 -8.11
C GLU A 689 46.48 31.82 -9.25
N ARG A 690 47.09 31.30 -10.32
CA ARG A 690 46.38 30.64 -11.43
C ARG A 690 45.56 29.43 -10.96
N TYR A 691 46.13 28.59 -10.10
CA TYR A 691 45.50 27.34 -9.67
C TYR A 691 44.78 27.47 -8.31
N LEU A 692 45.21 28.38 -7.44
CA LEU A 692 44.60 28.66 -6.15
C LEU A 692 44.29 30.17 -6.05
N PRO A 693 43.30 30.67 -6.83
CA PRO A 693 42.99 32.10 -6.89
C PRO A 693 42.45 32.62 -5.56
N SER A 694 43.02 33.73 -5.08
CA SER A 694 42.74 34.36 -3.80
C SER A 694 41.39 35.09 -3.74
N THR A 695 40.86 35.50 -4.89
CA THR A 695 39.62 36.29 -5.06
C THR A 695 38.77 35.77 -6.24
N GLY A 696 37.52 36.23 -6.36
CA GLY A 696 36.61 35.89 -7.46
C GLY A 696 35.61 34.75 -7.21
N LEU A 697 34.74 34.50 -8.20
CA LEU A 697 33.65 33.51 -8.18
C LEU A 697 34.14 32.04 -8.15
N SER A 698 35.44 31.81 -8.34
CA SER A 698 36.06 30.48 -8.44
C SER A 698 37.21 30.33 -7.44
N LYS A 699 36.97 30.62 -6.14
CA LYS A 699 37.88 30.23 -5.04
C LYS A 699 38.01 28.70 -4.97
N ASN A 700 38.74 28.11 -5.92
CA ASN A 700 38.92 26.68 -6.06
C ASN A 700 40.14 26.24 -5.24
N TYR A 701 40.06 25.03 -4.69
CA TYR A 701 41.10 24.38 -3.91
C TYR A 701 40.77 22.88 -3.84
N LEU A 702 41.73 22.07 -3.38
CA LEU A 702 41.53 20.64 -3.23
C LEU A 702 40.75 20.34 -1.94
N VAL A 703 39.64 19.62 -2.06
CA VAL A 703 38.79 19.22 -0.94
C VAL A 703 38.97 17.74 -0.61
N ARG A 704 38.42 17.34 0.54
CA ARG A 704 38.23 15.95 0.96
C ARG A 704 37.12 15.32 0.11
N GLY A 705 37.44 14.96 -1.14
CA GLY A 705 36.49 14.34 -2.04
C GLY A 705 36.20 12.91 -1.59
N HIS A 706 34.95 12.60 -1.28
CA HIS A 706 34.56 11.27 -0.79
C HIS A 706 34.63 10.23 -1.92
N LEU A 707 35.07 9.01 -1.59
CA LEU A 707 34.99 7.88 -2.50
C LEU A 707 33.61 7.20 -2.39
N VAL A 708 33.22 6.84 -1.17
CA VAL A 708 31.83 6.49 -0.82
C VAL A 708 31.14 7.73 -0.29
N ALA A 709 30.15 8.24 -1.04
CA ALA A 709 29.49 9.48 -0.67
C ALA A 709 28.54 9.27 0.50
N ARG A 710 28.37 10.30 1.33
CA ARG A 710 27.37 10.28 2.41
C ARG A 710 25.98 9.95 1.90
N ALA A 711 25.60 10.49 0.74
CA ALA A 711 24.28 10.27 0.15
C ALA A 711 24.09 8.87 -0.44
N ASP A 712 25.15 8.06 -0.54
CA ASP A 712 25.08 6.66 -0.99
C ASP A 712 24.63 5.70 0.14
N GLN A 713 24.44 6.22 1.35
CA GLN A 713 24.16 5.46 2.57
C GLN A 713 22.78 5.80 3.14
N LEU A 714 22.05 4.77 3.60
CA LEU A 714 20.65 4.90 4.00
C LEU A 714 20.51 5.34 5.46
N TYR A 715 21.20 4.66 6.37
CA TYR A 715 21.13 4.93 7.80
C TYR A 715 22.15 5.97 8.26
N TYR A 716 21.84 6.70 9.35
CA TYR A 716 22.75 7.72 9.89
C TYR A 716 24.12 7.13 10.28
N ALA A 717 24.16 5.94 10.87
CA ALA A 717 25.42 5.26 11.17
C ALA A 717 26.25 4.97 9.91
N GLU A 718 25.61 4.53 8.83
CA GLU A 718 26.31 4.32 7.56
C GLU A 718 26.84 5.65 6.99
N GLN A 719 26.02 6.70 7.00
CA GLN A 719 26.42 8.06 6.62
C GLN A 719 27.57 8.60 7.46
N TYR A 720 27.57 8.33 8.77
CA TYR A 720 28.61 8.78 9.68
C TYR A 720 29.96 8.11 9.36
N SER A 721 29.92 6.83 8.95
CA SER A 721 31.13 6.07 8.61
C SER A 721 31.89 6.60 7.39
N THR A 722 31.24 7.41 6.53
CA THR A 722 31.90 7.99 5.34
C THR A 722 32.93 9.07 5.69
N TYR A 723 32.89 9.61 6.91
CA TYR A 723 33.78 10.69 7.41
C TYR A 723 35.10 10.13 7.96
N SER A 724 35.79 9.35 7.13
CA SER A 724 37.13 8.82 7.39
C SER A 724 38.11 9.32 6.34
N TYR A 725 39.33 9.69 6.74
CA TYR A 725 40.39 10.06 5.80
C TYR A 725 40.80 8.89 4.89
N LEU A 726 40.47 7.64 5.26
CA LEU A 726 40.63 6.49 4.38
C LEU A 726 39.66 6.49 3.19
N ASN A 727 38.52 7.19 3.30
CA ASN A 727 37.46 7.25 2.30
C ASN A 727 37.53 8.54 1.46
N VAL A 728 38.70 9.18 1.35
CA VAL A 728 38.84 10.43 0.59
C VAL A 728 40.05 10.43 -0.34
N LEU A 729 39.91 11.21 -1.41
CA LEU A 729 41.01 11.64 -2.27
C LEU A 729 41.01 13.17 -2.41
N PRO A 730 42.16 13.80 -2.69
CA PRO A 730 42.20 15.19 -3.09
C PRO A 730 41.45 15.42 -4.42
N MET A 731 40.32 16.12 -4.37
CA MET A 731 39.55 16.48 -5.57
C MET A 731 39.41 17.99 -5.64
N TRP A 732 39.50 18.57 -6.84
CA TRP A 732 39.22 20.00 -7.00
C TRP A 732 37.78 20.28 -6.57
N GLN A 733 37.54 21.35 -5.81
CA GLN A 733 36.19 21.67 -5.32
C GLN A 733 35.18 21.79 -6.46
N SER A 734 35.57 22.40 -7.59
CA SER A 734 34.72 22.51 -8.78
C SER A 734 34.40 21.16 -9.42
N VAL A 735 35.32 20.19 -9.36
CA VAL A 735 35.13 18.82 -9.85
C VAL A 735 34.22 18.03 -8.90
N ASN A 736 34.54 18.06 -7.60
CA ASN A 736 33.79 17.37 -6.55
C ASN A 736 32.31 17.81 -6.51
N ASN A 737 32.06 19.12 -6.62
CA ASN A 737 30.69 19.67 -6.58
C ASN A 737 30.01 19.74 -7.96
N GLY A 738 30.74 19.48 -9.04
CA GLY A 738 30.27 19.52 -10.42
C GLY A 738 29.94 18.13 -10.96
N ASN A 739 30.70 17.66 -11.94
CA ASN A 739 30.39 16.42 -12.65
C ASN A 739 30.56 15.19 -11.75
N TRP A 740 31.45 15.21 -10.76
CA TRP A 740 31.60 14.09 -9.83
C TRP A 740 30.33 13.85 -9.01
N LYS A 741 29.76 14.91 -8.42
CA LYS A 741 28.45 14.86 -7.74
C LYS A 741 27.34 14.36 -8.66
N SER A 742 27.41 14.73 -9.94
CA SER A 742 26.47 14.29 -10.96
C SER A 742 26.58 12.79 -11.21
N VAL A 743 27.79 12.25 -11.33
CA VAL A 743 28.05 10.80 -11.41
C VAL A 743 27.48 10.08 -10.20
N GLU A 744 27.77 10.56 -8.98
CA GLU A 744 27.22 9.97 -7.75
C GLU A 744 25.68 9.95 -7.76
N SER A 745 25.04 11.04 -8.20
CA SER A 745 23.58 11.12 -8.30
C SER A 745 23.00 10.15 -9.33
N THR A 746 23.65 9.99 -10.48
CA THR A 746 23.19 9.09 -11.54
C THR A 746 23.29 7.63 -11.10
N VAL A 747 24.37 7.24 -10.42
CA VAL A 747 24.52 5.87 -9.90
C VAL A 747 23.45 5.57 -8.83
N ARG A 748 23.19 6.50 -7.90
CA ARG A 748 22.10 6.34 -6.92
C ARG A 748 20.72 6.21 -7.56
N ARG A 749 20.42 7.06 -8.55
CA ARG A 749 19.14 6.98 -9.26
C ARG A 749 19.00 5.65 -9.99
N THR A 750 20.07 5.20 -10.65
CA THR A 750 20.12 3.89 -11.31
C THR A 750 19.82 2.77 -10.30
N ALA A 751 20.48 2.74 -9.14
CA ALA A 751 20.22 1.75 -8.09
C ALA A 751 18.74 1.76 -7.63
N SER A 752 18.15 2.96 -7.45
CA SER A 752 16.74 3.08 -7.05
C SER A 752 15.75 2.47 -8.05
N VAL A 753 16.14 2.40 -9.33
CA VAL A 753 15.30 1.84 -10.39
C VAL A 753 15.53 0.34 -10.54
N ILE A 754 16.79 -0.13 -10.56
CA ILE A 754 17.10 -1.51 -10.95
C ILE A 754 17.48 -2.45 -9.80
N GLY A 755 17.71 -1.92 -8.59
CA GLY A 755 18.16 -2.68 -7.42
C GLY A 755 19.60 -2.36 -7.01
N ASP A 756 20.14 -3.18 -6.10
CA ASP A 756 21.44 -2.96 -5.48
C ASP A 756 22.59 -2.88 -6.51
N LEU A 757 23.52 -1.95 -6.25
CA LEU A 757 24.75 -1.78 -7.02
C LEU A 757 25.97 -1.95 -6.13
N GLU A 758 26.89 -2.82 -6.53
CA GLU A 758 28.24 -2.89 -5.99
C GLU A 758 29.08 -1.77 -6.64
N VAL A 759 29.65 -0.88 -5.84
CA VAL A 759 30.30 0.34 -6.34
C VAL A 759 31.75 0.43 -5.87
N TYR A 760 32.68 0.45 -6.83
CA TYR A 760 34.10 0.68 -6.60
C TYR A 760 34.48 2.07 -7.07
N THR A 761 35.12 2.86 -6.21
CA THR A 761 35.46 4.26 -6.48
C THR A 761 36.90 4.54 -6.10
N GLY A 762 37.67 5.23 -6.95
CA GLY A 762 39.09 5.46 -6.67
C GLY A 762 39.74 6.49 -7.58
N GLY A 763 41.08 6.53 -7.53
CA GLY A 763 41.90 7.46 -8.30
C GLY A 763 42.98 6.76 -9.11
N LEU A 764 43.35 7.35 -10.24
CA LEU A 764 44.34 6.84 -11.18
C LEU A 764 45.35 7.93 -11.58
N GLY A 765 46.63 7.56 -11.57
CA GLY A 765 47.74 8.46 -11.89
C GLY A 765 47.88 9.64 -10.93
N ILE A 766 48.88 10.49 -11.16
CA ILE A 766 49.15 11.69 -10.36
C ILE A 766 48.91 12.92 -11.23
N LEU A 767 48.13 13.86 -10.72
CA LEU A 767 47.83 15.11 -11.42
C LEU A 767 49.12 15.88 -11.64
N GLN A 768 49.31 16.36 -12.86
CA GLN A 768 50.38 17.29 -13.21
C GLN A 768 49.81 18.65 -13.58
N LEU A 769 50.40 19.72 -13.04
CA LEU A 769 50.11 21.10 -13.40
C LEU A 769 51.43 21.77 -13.76
N SER A 770 51.49 22.43 -14.93
CA SER A 770 52.73 23.02 -15.46
C SER A 770 53.93 22.06 -15.43
N GLY A 771 53.72 20.78 -15.74
CA GLY A 771 54.76 19.75 -15.76
C GLY A 771 55.27 19.28 -14.38
N LYS A 772 54.58 19.64 -13.28
CA LYS A 772 54.92 19.20 -11.91
C LYS A 772 53.82 18.33 -11.34
N GLU A 773 54.19 17.18 -10.78
CA GLU A 773 53.28 16.33 -10.02
C GLU A 773 52.82 17.02 -8.73
N ILE A 774 51.55 16.85 -8.38
CA ILE A 774 50.95 17.52 -7.22
C ILE A 774 50.75 16.54 -6.07
N TYR A 775 51.43 16.82 -4.95
CA TYR A 775 51.29 16.15 -3.66
C TYR A 775 50.93 17.18 -2.60
N LEU A 776 50.03 16.86 -1.68
CA LEU A 776 49.56 17.82 -0.68
C LEU A 776 50.35 17.83 0.63
N SER A 777 51.21 16.83 0.85
CA SER A 777 52.04 16.71 2.05
C SER A 777 53.39 16.05 1.74
N HIS A 778 54.26 16.05 2.73
CA HIS A 778 55.45 15.20 2.81
C HIS A 778 55.42 14.41 4.12
N ASP A 779 56.33 13.43 4.26
CA ASP A 779 56.52 12.69 5.50
C ASP A 779 57.07 13.62 6.59
N ARG A 780 56.48 13.58 7.79
CA ARG A 780 56.89 14.43 8.92
C ARG A 780 58.34 14.20 9.35
N HIS A 781 58.95 13.08 8.99
CA HIS A 781 60.34 12.73 9.33
C HIS A 781 61.29 12.82 8.13
N ASP A 782 60.77 12.91 6.92
CA ASP A 782 61.56 12.99 5.69
C ASP A 782 60.84 13.86 4.65
N SER A 783 61.26 15.12 4.53
CA SER A 783 60.65 16.07 3.60
C SER A 783 60.85 15.72 2.13
N SER A 784 61.78 14.80 1.79
CA SER A 784 61.96 14.31 0.42
C SER A 784 60.87 13.30 0.02
N LYS A 785 60.22 12.66 0.99
CA LYS A 785 59.15 11.70 0.77
C LYS A 785 57.80 12.42 0.63
N LEU A 786 57.34 12.56 -0.60
CA LEU A 786 56.05 13.19 -0.93
C LEU A 786 54.87 12.25 -0.61
N LEU A 787 53.81 12.81 -0.03
CA LEU A 787 52.64 12.08 0.46
C LEU A 787 51.33 12.77 0.05
N VAL A 788 50.24 12.01 0.05
CA VAL A 788 48.90 12.47 -0.37
C VAL A 788 48.92 13.00 -1.82
N PRO A 789 49.22 12.13 -2.81
CA PRO A 789 49.16 12.49 -4.22
C PRO A 789 47.74 12.92 -4.62
N VAL A 790 47.65 13.92 -5.49
CA VAL A 790 46.38 14.32 -6.11
C VAL A 790 46.15 13.43 -7.33
N PRO A 791 45.06 12.65 -7.41
CA PRO A 791 44.83 11.77 -8.56
C PRO A 791 44.62 12.56 -9.85
N LYS A 792 45.16 12.07 -10.97
CA LYS A 792 44.93 12.65 -12.31
C LYS A 792 43.49 12.41 -12.77
N LEU A 793 43.02 11.18 -12.58
CA LEU A 793 41.69 10.71 -12.97
C LEU A 793 40.99 10.10 -11.75
N LEU A 794 39.68 10.29 -11.67
CA LEU A 794 38.80 9.62 -10.73
C LEU A 794 37.98 8.58 -11.48
N PHE A 795 37.66 7.46 -10.85
CA PHE A 795 36.76 6.47 -11.46
C PHE A 795 35.68 6.02 -10.48
N LYS A 796 34.51 5.68 -11.01
CA LYS A 796 33.43 4.98 -10.30
C LYS A 796 32.89 3.86 -11.18
N LEU A 797 33.15 2.62 -10.79
CA LEU A 797 32.59 1.41 -11.40
C LEU A 797 31.31 1.07 -10.64
N ALA A 798 30.19 1.01 -11.35
CA ALA A 798 28.91 0.54 -10.83
C ALA A 798 28.57 -0.81 -11.48
N TYR A 799 28.33 -1.83 -10.67
CA TYR A 799 27.99 -3.19 -11.10
C TYR A 799 26.67 -3.64 -10.47
N SER A 800 25.74 -4.11 -11.28
CA SER A 800 24.52 -4.79 -10.82
C SER A 800 24.74 -6.30 -10.84
N PRO A 801 24.80 -6.97 -9.68
CA PRO A 801 24.91 -8.42 -9.62
C PRO A 801 23.68 -9.11 -10.23
N THR A 802 22.48 -8.56 -10.01
CA THR A 802 21.21 -9.12 -10.46
C THR A 802 21.07 -9.10 -11.98
N LEU A 803 21.45 -7.99 -12.63
CA LEU A 803 21.34 -7.85 -14.09
C LEU A 803 22.63 -8.27 -14.82
N HIS A 804 23.70 -8.56 -14.09
CA HIS A 804 25.03 -8.82 -14.62
C HIS A 804 25.49 -7.71 -15.59
N GLN A 805 25.33 -6.46 -15.16
CA GLN A 805 25.62 -5.26 -15.94
C GLN A 805 26.60 -4.33 -15.21
N ALA A 806 27.55 -3.72 -15.92
CA ALA A 806 28.50 -2.77 -15.34
C ALA A 806 28.76 -1.58 -16.26
N LEU A 807 29.11 -0.45 -15.64
CA LEU A 807 29.62 0.73 -16.33
C LEU A 807 30.65 1.43 -15.46
N VAL A 808 31.70 1.98 -16.08
CA VAL A 808 32.73 2.74 -15.38
C VAL A 808 32.66 4.19 -15.82
N PHE A 809 32.44 5.09 -14.87
CA PHE A 809 32.58 6.53 -15.05
C PHE A 809 34.04 6.91 -14.79
N VAL A 810 34.62 7.75 -15.64
CA VAL A 810 35.94 8.33 -15.43
C VAL A 810 35.85 9.84 -15.53
N THR A 811 36.31 10.52 -14.49
CA THR A 811 36.28 11.99 -14.38
C THR A 811 37.69 12.53 -14.30
N VAL A 812 38.00 13.53 -15.12
CA VAL A 812 39.29 14.21 -15.11
C VAL A 812 39.35 15.18 -13.94
N ASN A 813 40.29 14.98 -13.02
CA ASN A 813 40.47 15.82 -11.82
C ASN A 813 41.34 17.05 -12.13
N ASN A 814 41.00 17.77 -13.20
CA ASN A 814 41.69 18.99 -13.58
C ASN A 814 40.71 19.98 -14.25
N PRO A 815 40.22 20.98 -13.51
CA PRO A 815 39.25 21.95 -14.04
C PRO A 815 39.90 23.05 -14.90
N TYR A 816 41.21 23.02 -15.11
CA TYR A 816 41.96 24.03 -15.87
C TYR A 816 42.28 23.59 -17.30
N LEU A 817 41.78 22.43 -17.73
CA LEU A 817 41.95 21.93 -19.08
C LEU A 817 41.02 22.66 -20.05
N THR A 818 41.54 22.90 -21.25
CA THR A 818 40.75 23.36 -22.40
C THR A 818 40.07 22.19 -23.10
N ASP A 819 39.07 22.47 -23.93
CA ASP A 819 38.42 21.44 -24.75
C ASP A 819 39.42 20.73 -25.69
N SER A 820 40.48 21.42 -26.12
CA SER A 820 41.58 20.79 -26.87
C SER A 820 42.40 19.82 -26.03
N ASP A 821 42.69 20.15 -24.77
CA ASP A 821 43.48 19.27 -23.90
C ASP A 821 42.76 17.95 -23.62
N ILE A 822 41.42 18.01 -23.49
CA ILE A 822 40.57 16.85 -23.22
C ILE A 822 40.47 15.89 -24.42
N ARG A 823 40.73 16.38 -25.63
CA ARG A 823 40.82 15.55 -26.84
C ARG A 823 42.16 14.79 -26.94
N SER A 824 43.09 14.97 -25.99
CA SER A 824 44.34 14.20 -25.97
C SER A 824 44.09 12.74 -25.54
N ASN A 825 44.82 11.79 -26.15
CA ASN A 825 44.70 10.36 -25.85
C ASN A 825 45.13 10.02 -24.41
N ASP A 826 45.97 10.83 -23.77
CA ASP A 826 46.54 10.58 -22.43
C ASP A 826 45.52 10.70 -21.29
N LEU A 827 44.32 11.19 -21.59
CA LEU A 827 43.18 11.29 -20.67
C LEU A 827 42.12 10.21 -20.93
N ARG A 828 42.32 9.34 -21.93
CA ARG A 828 41.39 8.27 -22.31
C ARG A 828 41.93 6.91 -21.92
N ILE A 829 41.27 6.31 -20.93
CA ILE A 829 41.65 5.00 -20.38
C ILE A 829 41.04 3.83 -21.19
N CYS A 830 39.87 4.02 -21.79
CA CYS A 830 39.22 2.99 -22.61
C CYS A 830 39.37 3.26 -24.11
N ARG A 831 39.27 2.18 -24.91
CA ARG A 831 39.39 2.22 -26.37
C ARG A 831 38.32 3.11 -27.02
N GLN A 832 37.09 3.05 -26.51
CA GLN A 832 35.99 3.86 -26.99
C GLN A 832 35.10 4.32 -25.82
N GLU A 833 34.72 5.59 -25.83
CA GLU A 833 33.75 6.14 -24.89
C GLU A 833 32.36 5.56 -25.15
N HIS A 834 31.73 5.07 -24.08
CA HIS A 834 30.37 4.55 -24.13
C HIS A 834 29.34 5.68 -24.19
N GLN A 835 28.29 5.50 -25.00
CA GLN A 835 27.32 6.56 -25.29
C GLN A 835 26.45 6.96 -24.07
N SER A 836 26.36 6.10 -23.04
CA SER A 836 25.58 6.38 -21.83
C SER A 836 25.91 7.70 -21.15
N CYS A 837 27.10 8.25 -21.37
CA CYS A 837 27.56 9.48 -20.72
C CYS A 837 27.70 10.68 -21.66
N ARG A 838 27.12 10.62 -22.88
CA ARG A 838 27.06 11.75 -23.83
C ARG A 838 26.05 12.85 -23.45
N SER A 839 25.82 13.05 -22.16
CA SER A 839 24.95 14.12 -21.66
C SER A 839 25.75 15.43 -21.60
N THR A 840 25.12 16.55 -21.97
CA THR A 840 25.70 17.89 -21.87
C THR A 840 26.14 18.26 -20.44
N GLN A 841 25.61 17.56 -19.43
CA GLN A 841 26.04 17.68 -18.05
C GLN A 841 27.51 17.28 -17.87
N PHE A 842 27.98 16.21 -18.51
CA PHE A 842 29.33 15.67 -18.31
C PHE A 842 30.43 16.31 -19.18
N ASP A 843 30.03 17.16 -20.13
CA ASP A 843 30.94 17.86 -21.04
C ASP A 843 31.60 19.09 -20.42
N LYS A 844 31.12 19.56 -19.26
CA LYS A 844 31.66 20.74 -18.57
C LYS A 844 33.05 20.50 -18.00
N THR A 845 34.06 20.97 -18.72
CA THR A 845 35.48 20.72 -18.45
C THR A 845 35.96 21.32 -17.13
N ASN A 846 35.50 22.53 -16.80
CA ASN A 846 35.77 23.23 -15.53
C ASN A 846 35.09 22.61 -14.29
N GLU A 847 34.10 21.75 -14.51
CA GLU A 847 33.40 20.95 -13.49
C GLU A 847 33.90 19.49 -13.47
N GLY A 848 34.96 19.19 -14.23
CA GLY A 848 35.60 17.87 -14.34
C GLY A 848 35.02 17.05 -15.48
N PHE A 849 35.66 17.11 -16.66
CA PHE A 849 35.22 16.34 -17.82
C PHE A 849 35.03 14.86 -17.48
N THR A 850 33.86 14.31 -17.82
CA THR A 850 33.49 12.94 -17.46
C THR A 850 33.08 12.15 -18.68
N TYR A 851 33.58 10.91 -18.78
CA TYR A 851 33.23 9.98 -19.84
C TYR A 851 33.03 8.58 -19.26
N CYS A 852 32.50 7.66 -20.06
CA CYS A 852 32.21 6.31 -19.61
C CYS A 852 32.93 5.24 -20.43
N CYS A 853 33.34 4.19 -19.74
CA CYS A 853 34.01 3.04 -20.30
C CYS A 853 33.20 1.79 -20.03
N LEU A 854 33.26 0.84 -20.97
CA LEU A 854 32.89 -0.54 -20.67
C LEU A 854 33.84 -1.11 -19.64
N HIS A 855 33.33 -2.01 -18.80
CA HIS A 855 34.13 -2.67 -17.76
C HIS A 855 35.39 -3.32 -18.35
N GLU A 856 35.24 -4.10 -19.41
CA GLU A 856 36.35 -4.83 -20.06
C GLU A 856 37.45 -3.89 -20.56
N ASP A 857 37.10 -2.76 -21.16
CA ASP A 857 38.05 -1.79 -21.67
C ASP A 857 38.79 -1.10 -20.53
N PHE A 858 38.07 -0.75 -19.47
CA PHE A 858 38.65 -0.11 -18.30
C PHE A 858 39.69 -1.02 -17.63
N VAL A 859 39.31 -2.25 -17.28
CA VAL A 859 40.21 -3.19 -16.56
C VAL A 859 41.39 -3.67 -17.42
N SER A 860 41.27 -3.60 -18.74
CA SER A 860 42.36 -3.94 -19.67
C SER A 860 43.43 -2.85 -19.79
N SER A 861 43.14 -1.63 -19.33
CA SER A 861 44.09 -0.52 -19.34
C SER A 861 45.22 -0.73 -18.32
N ASP A 862 46.44 -0.28 -18.65
CA ASP A 862 47.58 -0.45 -17.77
C ASP A 862 47.43 0.31 -16.44
N ALA A 863 46.76 1.46 -16.47
CA ALA A 863 46.44 2.22 -15.25
C ALA A 863 45.50 1.44 -14.32
N ALA A 864 44.45 0.80 -14.85
CA ALA A 864 43.50 0.07 -14.02
C ALA A 864 44.05 -1.26 -13.50
N LYS A 865 44.94 -1.94 -14.24
CA LYS A 865 45.59 -3.18 -13.77
C LYS A 865 46.31 -3.00 -12.43
N LEU A 866 46.86 -1.81 -12.17
CA LEU A 866 47.54 -1.47 -10.91
C LEU A 866 46.60 -1.38 -9.71
N LEU A 867 45.30 -1.17 -9.93
CA LEU A 867 44.30 -1.11 -8.85
C LEU A 867 44.04 -2.48 -8.22
N ASN A 868 44.25 -3.57 -8.99
CA ASN A 868 43.99 -4.95 -8.58
C ASN A 868 42.60 -5.09 -7.92
N LEU A 869 41.56 -4.59 -8.60
CA LEU A 869 40.19 -4.61 -8.10
C LEU A 869 39.75 -6.06 -7.82
N PRO A 870 39.09 -6.34 -6.68
CA PRO A 870 38.68 -7.71 -6.29
C PRO A 870 37.47 -8.23 -7.08
N LEU A 871 37.16 -7.63 -8.23
CA LEU A 871 35.98 -7.90 -9.03
C LEU A 871 36.40 -8.45 -10.40
N THR A 872 36.27 -9.77 -10.57
CA THR A 872 36.52 -10.43 -11.87
C THR A 872 35.20 -10.65 -12.59
N LEU A 873 34.82 -9.72 -13.47
CA LEU A 873 33.62 -9.83 -14.29
C LEU A 873 33.97 -10.31 -15.71
N ARG A 874 33.27 -11.34 -16.20
CA ARG A 874 33.39 -11.83 -17.58
C ARG A 874 32.04 -11.70 -18.28
N ASN A 875 32.05 -11.31 -19.55
CA ASN A 875 30.83 -11.19 -20.39
C ASN A 875 29.72 -10.30 -19.78
N VAL A 876 30.10 -9.23 -19.09
CA VAL A 876 29.16 -8.31 -18.46
C VAL A 876 28.65 -7.28 -19.47
N ALA A 877 27.34 -7.11 -19.53
CA ALA A 877 26.71 -6.13 -20.41
C ALA A 877 26.87 -4.69 -19.87
N PRO A 878 26.76 -3.66 -20.74
CA PRO A 878 26.79 -2.27 -20.29
C PRO A 878 25.60 -1.94 -19.40
N LEU A 879 25.83 -1.28 -18.26
CA LEU A 879 24.76 -0.81 -17.37
C LEU A 879 23.95 0.32 -18.02
N ARG A 880 22.63 0.19 -18.02
CA ARG A 880 21.71 1.25 -18.45
C ARG A 880 21.49 2.25 -17.31
N LEU A 881 21.68 3.53 -17.61
CA LEU A 881 21.51 4.62 -16.65
C LEU A 881 20.05 5.15 -16.67
N TYR A 882 19.61 5.69 -15.55
CA TYR A 882 18.28 6.27 -15.33
C TYR A 882 18.38 7.64 -14.67
#